data_AF-A0A182N3X0-F1
#
_entry.id   AF-A0A182N3X0-F1
#
_cell.length_a   1.000
_cell.length_b   1.000
_cell.length_c   1.000
_cell.angle_alpha   90.00
_cell.angle_beta   90.00
_cell.angle_gamma   90.00
#
_symmetry.space_group_name_H-M   'P 1'
#
loop_
_entity.id
_entity.type
_entity.pdbx_description
1 polymer ?
#
loop_
_entity_poly.entity_id
_entity_poly.type
_entity_poly.pdbx_seq_one_letter_code
_entity_poly.pdbx_strand_id
1 'polypeptide(L)'
;MTNSLEEPFGAWELFDELWEKELATDEVMCHEKADELLSRCPYHDRLQLCRDAKNNARARELRARGNELFHPKVKRYIEAIKCYNESIAFSEPGSEERAIAYANRSMICFELQRYDECLLNIRLARESNYPERLADKLKKREEEATKKALLLAKAKKGGELTKGGRDELQLSYQAHETAPQVANCLELHASDQFGRYVVTNRALNAGDVVIIETPFCRLLRDVYRCVRCDYCHQERPFTLIPCESCTVAMYCTRDCVDKAYREYHRYECPILRDMWRIFTKLPVMSLRTVTTAIVAFDHNLVAMSEHLHQLDEPNVNAFSLDWTLATAKDVYDTVHVLETNSKMRDQKDRMVRVFYATIIHKLLLERTDLATMVAASSELSALLLDLLLRHLQTGPVNMHSQHYMEYQPDQQVYDLENHASACFPLLSMLNHSCAPNVTRITTRTGRCAILITRPIPKGGQLYDNYGMHHALLTRKERRTSLLKQYRFLCECEACVNDYPLFDALPSIDLVRHGAIDAQGIHAELVLHQASKAAELLPKLVRYLNSIGRDYPRYEICSCQELFLRSFQILHMPTSESAQYWKYCNPCRNDQKLVAHVLQYMTQALEAVDPLPVMDDLHISCKSNERALQLLADRFLLLSHGMASPDNMLHQLERLNVFLAHSEPGTAAALEALIERTSIAFHLQQDHYCVYNYSLLTASGSTGRVCSLLYNAARTRRFGSPMRSPFGGDTGRQRIYANVRCATSAPYGRLLLSTGALQQGTVVVRERPFARLLIADRHVRCDYCLAYAPFTLEPCQSCSLVMFCSQYCKNRAHSEYHTVECSLGTLLRTQHTNAEFLAARITIRLYNMFGDADLLAGFVRNIPKKTPNASYETPEGGRPGSSPEQSYARLYHLATNRTRRKRPELKQDGIVACRIARLLRDQLGLAEYTSLEILAEVTVRHIQVARTNALTLYRAANDPAAAVPAGLGGRTAPFALVLTSTGSQFNHACEPNVDYAIAEDGAIVFQTNRPVTPNEQMFITYW
;
A
#
# COMPACT_ATOMS: atom_id res chain seq x y z
N MET A 1 0.53 -2.52 -14.56
CA MET A 1 1.74 -3.29 -14.27
C MET A 1 1.43 -4.78 -14.35
N THR A 2 2.41 -5.58 -14.75
CA THR A 2 2.42 -7.04 -14.62
C THR A 2 2.87 -7.42 -13.21
N ASN A 3 2.78 -8.69 -12.83
CA ASN A 3 3.39 -9.15 -11.58
C ASN A 3 4.92 -9.00 -11.68
N SER A 4 5.55 -8.52 -10.60
CA SER A 4 7.01 -8.45 -10.52
C SER A 4 7.59 -9.87 -10.66
N LEU A 5 8.76 -9.98 -11.29
CA LEU A 5 9.54 -11.22 -11.24
C LEU A 5 10.37 -11.33 -9.96
N GLU A 6 10.58 -10.22 -9.24
CA GLU A 6 11.35 -10.19 -7.99
C GLU A 6 10.71 -11.12 -6.94
N GLU A 7 11.48 -12.09 -6.46
CA GLU A 7 11.03 -13.07 -5.47
C GLU A 7 11.35 -12.62 -4.03
N PRO A 8 10.59 -13.11 -3.02
CA PRO A 8 10.86 -12.79 -1.61
C PRO A 8 12.19 -13.34 -1.06
N PHE A 9 12.80 -14.31 -1.74
CA PHE A 9 14.11 -14.87 -1.40
C PHE A 9 15.01 -14.78 -2.63
N GLY A 10 16.03 -13.93 -2.58
CA GLY A 10 16.96 -13.66 -3.67
C GLY A 10 18.42 -13.80 -3.27
N ALA A 11 19.30 -13.15 -4.03
CA ALA A 11 20.74 -13.22 -3.80
C ALA A 11 21.18 -12.48 -2.52
N TRP A 12 20.40 -11.49 -2.04
CA TRP A 12 20.67 -10.81 -0.78
C TRP A 12 20.52 -11.75 0.42
N GLU A 13 19.41 -12.48 0.48
CA GLU A 13 19.12 -13.42 1.57
C GLU A 13 20.13 -14.56 1.62
N LEU A 14 20.52 -15.08 0.44
CA LEU A 14 21.61 -16.05 0.34
C LEU A 14 22.95 -15.48 0.84
N PHE A 15 23.27 -14.24 0.46
CA PHE A 15 24.48 -13.58 0.92
C PHE A 15 24.47 -13.38 2.44
N ASP A 16 23.38 -12.87 3.01
CA ASP A 16 23.25 -12.65 4.45
C ASP A 16 23.39 -13.96 5.24
N GLU A 17 22.79 -15.05 4.76
CA GLU A 17 22.91 -16.36 5.41
C GLU A 17 24.36 -16.87 5.42
N LEU A 18 25.07 -16.73 4.29
CA LEU A 18 26.48 -17.13 4.17
C LEU A 18 27.40 -16.19 4.97
N TRP A 19 27.03 -14.90 5.03
CA TRP A 19 27.77 -13.88 5.77
C TRP A 19 27.84 -14.20 7.26
N GLU A 20 26.70 -14.50 7.88
CA GLU A 20 26.60 -14.81 9.31
C GLU A 20 27.29 -16.15 9.68
N LYS A 21 27.31 -17.12 8.77
CA LYS A 21 27.85 -18.46 9.03
C LYS A 21 29.37 -18.56 8.83
N GLU A 22 29.89 -17.90 7.81
CA GLU A 22 31.23 -18.21 7.29
C GLU A 22 32.13 -16.97 7.10
N LEU A 23 31.58 -15.74 7.08
CA LEU A 23 32.33 -14.56 6.60
C LEU A 23 32.46 -13.43 7.63
N ALA A 24 31.72 -13.46 8.73
CA ALA A 24 31.71 -12.38 9.72
C ALA A 24 33.07 -12.16 10.44
N THR A 25 33.97 -13.14 10.42
CA THR A 25 35.26 -13.12 11.13
C THR A 25 36.48 -12.85 10.23
N ASP A 26 36.30 -12.77 8.92
CA ASP A 26 37.41 -12.69 7.96
C ASP A 26 37.71 -11.23 7.56
N GLU A 27 38.92 -10.73 7.79
CA GLU A 27 39.27 -9.31 7.58
C GLU A 27 39.40 -8.90 6.10
N VAL A 28 39.67 -9.84 5.19
CA VAL A 28 39.82 -9.56 3.75
C VAL A 28 39.15 -10.66 2.94
N MET A 29 38.11 -10.27 2.21
CA MET A 29 37.41 -11.12 1.26
C MET A 29 37.61 -10.57 -0.15
N CYS A 30 38.23 -11.38 -1.00
CA CYS A 30 38.56 -11.09 -2.40
C CYS A 30 37.67 -11.91 -3.35
N HIS A 31 37.79 -11.69 -4.65
CA HIS A 31 37.05 -12.44 -5.66
C HIS A 31 37.23 -13.96 -5.49
N GLU A 32 38.44 -14.41 -5.20
CA GLU A 32 38.79 -15.83 -5.04
C GLU A 32 37.96 -16.49 -3.93
N LYS A 33 37.74 -15.79 -2.82
CA LYS A 33 36.93 -16.32 -1.71
C LYS A 33 35.43 -16.35 -2.04
N ALA A 34 34.92 -15.35 -2.76
CA ALA A 34 33.53 -15.37 -3.23
C ALA A 34 33.31 -16.51 -4.24
N ASP A 35 34.29 -16.76 -5.11
CA ASP A 35 34.28 -17.86 -6.07
C ASP A 35 34.35 -19.22 -5.37
N GLU A 36 35.24 -19.38 -4.39
CA GLU A 36 35.35 -20.59 -3.56
C GLU A 36 34.03 -20.87 -2.83
N LEU A 37 33.44 -19.86 -2.20
CA LEU A 37 32.19 -19.97 -1.46
C LEU A 37 31.02 -20.36 -2.39
N LEU A 38 30.93 -19.76 -3.57
CA LEU A 38 29.95 -20.16 -4.59
C LEU A 38 30.23 -21.54 -5.20
N SER A 39 31.48 -22.00 -5.20
CA SER A 39 31.82 -23.37 -5.67
C SER A 39 31.39 -24.45 -4.68
N ARG A 40 31.38 -24.13 -3.38
CA ARG A 40 30.98 -25.02 -2.28
C ARG A 40 29.49 -24.95 -1.97
N CYS A 41 28.85 -23.84 -2.35
CA CYS A 41 27.42 -23.62 -2.22
C CYS A 41 26.69 -24.06 -3.50
N PRO A 42 25.66 -24.93 -3.43
CA PRO A 42 24.83 -25.27 -4.60
C PRO A 42 23.91 -24.10 -4.96
N TYR A 43 24.49 -22.97 -5.36
CA TYR A 43 23.79 -21.69 -5.50
C TYR A 43 22.74 -21.72 -6.62
N HIS A 44 22.93 -22.53 -7.68
CA HIS A 44 21.90 -22.77 -8.70
C HIS A 44 20.62 -23.34 -8.09
N ASP A 45 20.72 -24.36 -7.24
CA ASP A 45 19.55 -24.99 -6.62
C ASP A 45 18.92 -24.08 -5.57
N ARG A 46 19.75 -23.43 -4.75
CA ARG A 46 19.28 -22.53 -3.67
C ARG A 46 18.57 -21.29 -4.20
N LEU A 47 19.04 -20.74 -5.31
CA LEU A 47 18.41 -19.60 -5.99
C LEU A 47 17.45 -20.03 -7.11
N GLN A 48 17.25 -21.34 -7.30
CA GLN A 48 16.37 -21.91 -8.32
C GLN A 48 16.65 -21.38 -9.75
N LEU A 49 17.93 -21.23 -10.07
CA LEU A 49 18.40 -20.72 -11.36
C LEU A 49 18.16 -21.77 -12.44
N CYS A 50 17.60 -21.36 -13.56
CA CYS A 50 17.48 -22.23 -14.72
C CYS A 50 17.51 -21.44 -16.03
N ARG A 51 17.69 -22.10 -17.17
CA ARG A 51 17.58 -21.39 -18.46
C ARG A 51 16.15 -20.95 -18.68
N ASP A 52 15.98 -19.74 -19.22
CA ASP A 52 14.67 -19.24 -19.63
C ASP A 52 14.23 -19.90 -20.94
N ALA A 53 12.96 -20.27 -21.03
CA ALA A 53 12.39 -20.96 -22.18
C ALA A 53 10.92 -20.60 -22.34
N LYS A 54 10.47 -20.58 -23.60
CA LYS A 54 9.06 -20.45 -23.93
C LYS A 54 8.26 -21.61 -23.35
N ASN A 55 7.00 -21.35 -22.98
CA ASN A 55 6.12 -22.31 -22.35
C ASN A 55 4.66 -22.06 -22.79
N ASN A 56 4.18 -22.86 -23.75
CA ASN A 56 2.82 -22.75 -24.26
C ASN A 56 1.75 -23.10 -23.21
N ALA A 57 2.03 -23.96 -22.23
CA ALA A 57 1.09 -24.25 -21.14
C ALA A 57 0.84 -23.00 -20.30
N ARG A 58 1.92 -22.31 -19.89
CA ARG A 58 1.81 -21.03 -19.18
C ARG A 58 1.16 -19.95 -20.04
N ALA A 59 1.47 -19.90 -21.33
CA ALA A 59 0.82 -18.98 -22.27
C ALA A 59 -0.71 -19.19 -22.31
N ARG A 60 -1.19 -20.44 -22.27
CA ARG A 60 -2.63 -20.76 -22.23
C ARG A 60 -3.31 -20.27 -20.96
N GLU A 61 -2.68 -20.47 -19.79
CA GLU A 61 -3.21 -19.99 -18.51
C GLU A 61 -3.38 -18.46 -18.49
N LEU A 62 -2.34 -17.75 -18.92
CA LEU A 62 -2.34 -16.29 -19.00
C LEU A 62 -3.41 -15.77 -19.96
N ARG A 63 -3.57 -16.43 -21.11
CA ARG A 63 -4.65 -16.12 -22.06
C ARG A 63 -6.03 -16.39 -21.48
N ALA A 64 -6.22 -17.48 -20.75
CA ALA A 64 -7.49 -17.79 -20.08
C ALA A 64 -7.88 -16.69 -19.08
N ARG A 65 -6.92 -16.25 -18.24
CA ARG A 65 -7.10 -15.09 -17.35
C ARG A 65 -7.44 -13.80 -18.12
N GLY A 66 -6.81 -13.57 -19.26
CA GLY A 66 -7.17 -12.45 -20.15
C GLY A 66 -8.62 -12.52 -20.64
N ASN A 67 -9.11 -13.72 -20.98
CA ASN A 67 -10.49 -13.93 -21.41
C ASN A 67 -11.51 -13.65 -20.29
N GLU A 68 -11.21 -14.04 -19.05
CA GLU A 68 -12.04 -13.71 -17.89
C GLU A 68 -12.20 -12.18 -17.72
N LEU A 69 -11.10 -11.44 -17.89
CA LEU A 69 -11.09 -9.98 -17.80
C LEU A 69 -11.82 -9.32 -18.99
N PHE A 70 -11.68 -9.88 -20.19
CA PHE A 70 -12.36 -9.38 -21.40
C PHE A 70 -13.88 -9.59 -21.37
N HIS A 71 -14.37 -10.61 -20.63
CA HIS A 71 -15.77 -11.04 -20.64
C HIS A 71 -16.77 -9.87 -20.60
N PRO A 72 -17.90 -9.91 -21.35
CA PRO A 72 -18.84 -8.77 -21.47
C PRO A 72 -19.42 -8.24 -20.16
N LYS A 73 -19.48 -9.06 -19.10
CA LYS A 73 -19.89 -8.65 -17.74
C LYS A 73 -18.75 -8.01 -16.93
N VAL A 74 -17.50 -8.25 -17.32
CA VAL A 74 -16.29 -7.79 -16.62
C VAL A 74 -15.67 -6.57 -17.29
N LYS A 75 -15.51 -6.56 -18.62
CA LYS A 75 -14.98 -5.43 -19.42
C LYS A 75 -13.74 -4.75 -18.82
N ARG A 76 -12.69 -5.52 -18.52
CA ARG A 76 -11.41 -4.99 -18.03
C ARG A 76 -10.36 -5.05 -19.12
N TYR A 77 -10.53 -4.24 -20.16
CA TYR A 77 -9.74 -4.33 -21.39
C TYR A 77 -8.26 -4.01 -21.19
N ILE A 78 -7.93 -2.99 -20.37
CA ILE A 78 -6.53 -2.60 -20.10
C ILE A 78 -5.80 -3.63 -19.24
N GLU A 79 -6.50 -4.41 -18.43
CA GLU A 79 -5.89 -5.53 -17.71
C GLU A 79 -5.86 -6.81 -18.54
N ALA A 80 -6.88 -7.07 -19.36
CA ALA A 80 -6.90 -8.21 -20.27
C ALA A 80 -5.74 -8.14 -21.27
N ILE A 81 -5.40 -6.95 -21.79
CA ILE A 81 -4.29 -6.81 -22.73
C ILE A 81 -2.93 -7.13 -22.12
N LYS A 82 -2.73 -6.82 -20.83
CA LYS A 82 -1.50 -7.19 -20.10
C LYS A 82 -1.36 -8.70 -20.04
N CYS A 83 -2.45 -9.41 -19.71
CA CYS A 83 -2.46 -10.88 -19.71
C CYS A 83 -2.22 -11.49 -21.10
N TYR A 84 -2.76 -10.86 -22.16
CA TYR A 84 -2.48 -11.33 -23.54
C TYR A 84 -1.04 -11.06 -23.95
N ASN A 85 -0.45 -9.93 -23.58
CA ASN A 85 0.97 -9.66 -23.84
C ASN A 85 1.89 -10.62 -23.07
N GLU A 86 1.58 -10.90 -21.80
CA GLU A 86 2.28 -11.95 -21.04
C GLU A 86 2.14 -13.31 -21.74
N SER A 87 0.93 -13.69 -22.17
CA SER A 87 0.70 -14.93 -22.94
C SER A 87 1.55 -14.99 -24.21
N ILE A 88 1.60 -13.89 -24.98
CA ILE A 88 2.44 -13.77 -26.18
C ILE A 88 3.93 -13.92 -25.83
N ALA A 89 4.40 -13.30 -24.74
CA ALA A 89 5.79 -13.41 -24.28
C ALA A 89 6.19 -14.85 -23.92
N PHE A 90 5.28 -15.62 -23.31
CA PHE A 90 5.54 -17.02 -22.96
C PHE A 90 5.37 -17.99 -24.14
N SER A 91 4.61 -17.65 -25.18
CA SER A 91 4.32 -18.55 -26.30
C SER A 91 5.55 -18.84 -27.17
N GLU A 92 5.62 -20.01 -27.78
CA GLU A 92 6.66 -20.39 -28.74
C GLU A 92 6.45 -19.73 -30.11
N PRO A 93 7.53 -19.50 -30.89
CA PRO A 93 7.42 -19.00 -32.26
C PRO A 93 6.59 -19.91 -33.17
N GLY A 94 5.60 -19.32 -33.85
CA GLY A 94 4.68 -20.05 -34.72
C GLY A 94 3.66 -20.95 -33.98
N SER A 95 3.53 -20.87 -32.66
CA SER A 95 2.54 -21.65 -31.92
C SER A 95 1.11 -21.13 -32.12
N GLU A 96 0.14 -22.05 -32.07
CA GLU A 96 -1.27 -21.69 -32.10
C GLU A 96 -1.66 -20.79 -30.91
N GLU A 97 -1.06 -21.03 -29.73
CA GLU A 97 -1.20 -20.20 -28.54
C GLU A 97 -0.88 -18.73 -28.81
N ARG A 98 0.23 -18.46 -29.50
CA ARG A 98 0.65 -17.12 -29.90
C ARG A 98 -0.36 -16.49 -30.85
N ALA A 99 -0.76 -17.23 -31.87
CA ALA A 99 -1.72 -16.76 -32.86
C ALA A 99 -3.06 -16.36 -32.23
N ILE A 100 -3.57 -17.19 -31.33
CA ILE A 100 -4.84 -16.92 -30.65
C ILE A 100 -4.68 -15.75 -29.67
N ALA A 101 -3.55 -15.60 -28.99
CA ALA A 101 -3.31 -14.47 -28.11
C ALA A 101 -3.28 -13.13 -28.89
N TYR A 102 -2.64 -13.06 -30.06
CA TYR A 102 -2.73 -11.89 -30.95
C TYR A 102 -4.16 -11.65 -31.44
N ALA A 103 -4.90 -12.70 -31.82
CA ALA A 103 -6.29 -12.57 -32.22
C ALA A 103 -7.17 -12.05 -31.07
N ASN A 104 -6.94 -12.48 -29.83
CA ASN A 104 -7.63 -11.96 -28.65
C ASN A 104 -7.25 -10.48 -28.38
N ARG A 105 -5.99 -10.11 -28.57
CA ARG A 105 -5.56 -8.70 -28.49
C ARG A 105 -6.23 -7.83 -29.55
N SER A 106 -6.45 -8.34 -30.76
CA SER A 106 -7.21 -7.61 -31.80
C SER A 106 -8.67 -7.36 -31.40
N MET A 107 -9.29 -8.23 -30.59
CA MET A 107 -10.64 -7.98 -30.05
C MET A 107 -10.66 -6.76 -29.14
N ILE A 108 -9.69 -6.65 -28.23
CA ILE A 108 -9.55 -5.47 -27.38
C ILE A 108 -9.33 -4.21 -28.23
N CYS A 109 -8.43 -4.27 -29.21
CA CYS A 109 -8.18 -3.11 -30.08
C CYS A 109 -9.46 -2.67 -30.80
N PHE A 110 -10.28 -3.62 -31.26
CA PHE A 110 -11.56 -3.33 -31.89
C PHE A 110 -12.55 -2.65 -30.94
N GLU A 111 -12.73 -3.18 -29.71
CA GLU A 111 -13.61 -2.58 -28.68
C GLU A 111 -13.16 -1.18 -28.28
N LEU A 112 -11.85 -0.93 -28.25
CA LEU A 112 -11.25 0.37 -27.93
C LEU A 112 -11.17 1.32 -29.13
N GLN A 113 -11.72 0.93 -30.29
CA GLN A 113 -11.70 1.69 -31.55
C GLN A 113 -10.29 1.98 -32.11
N ARG A 114 -9.31 1.16 -31.74
CA ARG A 114 -7.94 1.15 -32.27
C ARG A 114 -7.86 0.23 -33.49
N TYR A 115 -8.48 0.64 -34.59
CA TYR A 115 -8.65 -0.24 -35.75
C TYR A 115 -7.33 -0.53 -36.48
N ASP A 116 -6.39 0.39 -36.53
CA ASP A 116 -5.08 0.16 -37.16
C ASP A 116 -4.30 -0.91 -36.38
N GLU A 117 -4.26 -0.81 -35.05
CA GLU A 117 -3.66 -1.84 -34.20
C GLU A 117 -4.45 -3.15 -34.20
N CYS A 118 -5.78 -3.09 -34.39
CA CYS A 118 -6.60 -4.29 -34.60
C CYS A 118 -6.13 -5.06 -35.84
N LEU A 119 -5.97 -4.37 -36.97
CA LEU A 119 -5.49 -4.95 -38.23
C LEU A 119 -4.06 -5.48 -38.12
N LEU A 120 -3.16 -4.75 -37.44
CA LEU A 120 -1.81 -5.24 -37.15
C LEU A 120 -1.85 -6.57 -36.37
N ASN A 121 -2.70 -6.66 -35.35
CA ASN A 121 -2.82 -7.87 -34.55
C ASN A 121 -3.43 -9.05 -35.32
N ILE A 122 -4.34 -8.78 -36.25
CA ILE A 122 -4.88 -9.79 -37.17
C ILE A 122 -3.77 -10.34 -38.07
N ARG A 123 -2.91 -9.46 -38.60
CA ARG A 123 -1.74 -9.84 -39.38
C ARG A 123 -0.77 -10.70 -38.56
N LEU A 124 -0.39 -10.24 -37.35
CA LEU A 124 0.50 -10.98 -36.45
C LEU A 124 -0.06 -12.34 -36.05
N ALA A 125 -1.38 -12.46 -35.88
CA ALA A 125 -2.04 -13.73 -35.64
C ALA A 125 -1.83 -14.70 -36.82
N ARG A 126 -2.07 -14.25 -38.06
CA ARG A 126 -1.87 -15.06 -39.28
C ARG A 126 -0.42 -15.49 -39.46
N GLU A 127 0.52 -14.56 -39.26
CA GLU A 127 1.96 -14.83 -39.31
C GLU A 127 2.42 -15.82 -38.22
N SER A 128 1.61 -16.06 -37.18
CA SER A 128 1.90 -16.98 -36.08
C SER A 128 1.17 -18.33 -36.18
N ASN A 129 0.71 -18.75 -37.36
CA ASN A 129 -0.06 -19.98 -37.59
C ASN A 129 -1.47 -19.97 -36.95
N TYR A 130 -2.27 -18.95 -37.26
CA TYR A 130 -3.67 -18.90 -36.81
C TYR A 130 -4.48 -20.07 -37.38
N PRO A 131 -5.26 -20.80 -36.55
CA PRO A 131 -5.89 -22.02 -36.97
C PRO A 131 -7.06 -21.77 -37.93
N GLU A 132 -7.09 -22.54 -39.03
CA GLU A 132 -8.09 -22.39 -40.11
C GLU A 132 -9.53 -22.48 -39.60
N ARG A 133 -9.79 -23.35 -38.60
CA ARG A 133 -11.11 -23.51 -37.94
C ARG A 133 -11.64 -22.23 -37.28
N LEU A 134 -10.78 -21.22 -37.04
CA LEU A 134 -11.16 -19.93 -36.48
C LEU A 134 -11.04 -18.78 -37.48
N ALA A 135 -10.55 -19.03 -38.71
CA ALA A 135 -10.19 -17.99 -39.69
C ALA A 135 -11.36 -17.06 -40.03
N ASP A 136 -12.58 -17.58 -40.13
CA ASP A 136 -13.78 -16.79 -40.41
C ASP A 136 -14.04 -15.70 -39.37
N LYS A 137 -13.77 -15.98 -38.09
CA LYS A 137 -13.95 -14.98 -37.02
C LYS A 137 -12.96 -13.83 -37.18
N LEU A 138 -11.74 -14.14 -37.62
CA LEU A 138 -10.69 -13.15 -37.83
C LEU A 138 -10.98 -12.32 -39.09
N LYS A 139 -11.42 -12.97 -40.19
CA LYS A 139 -11.80 -12.33 -41.45
C LYS A 139 -12.95 -11.33 -41.26
N LYS A 140 -14.02 -11.73 -40.57
CA LYS A 140 -15.15 -10.83 -40.26
C LYS A 140 -14.71 -9.60 -39.46
N ARG A 141 -13.80 -9.77 -38.49
CA ARG A 141 -13.25 -8.65 -37.71
C ARG A 141 -12.40 -7.72 -38.56
N GLU A 142 -11.61 -8.27 -39.48
CA GLU A 142 -10.78 -7.50 -40.41
C GLU A 142 -11.61 -6.62 -41.34
N GLU A 143 -12.65 -7.19 -41.96
CA GLU A 143 -13.56 -6.46 -42.86
C GLU A 143 -14.25 -5.30 -42.11
N GLU A 144 -14.78 -5.57 -40.91
CA GLU A 144 -15.38 -4.56 -40.03
C GLU A 144 -14.37 -3.49 -39.58
N ALA A 145 -13.19 -3.89 -39.13
CA ALA A 145 -12.14 -2.97 -38.67
C ALA A 145 -11.67 -2.06 -39.82
N THR A 146 -11.47 -2.62 -41.02
CA THR A 146 -11.08 -1.86 -42.22
C THR A 146 -12.12 -0.83 -42.59
N LYS A 147 -13.41 -1.22 -42.60
CA LYS A 147 -14.52 -0.30 -42.85
C LYS A 147 -14.55 0.83 -41.83
N LYS A 148 -14.42 0.53 -40.53
CA LYS A 148 -14.45 1.54 -39.46
C LYS A 148 -13.20 2.44 -39.45
N ALA A 149 -12.02 1.90 -39.77
CA ALA A 149 -10.79 2.68 -39.93
C ALA A 149 -10.94 3.73 -41.06
N LEU A 150 -11.48 3.33 -42.22
CA LEU A 150 -11.75 4.24 -43.33
C LEU A 150 -12.74 5.35 -42.97
N LEU A 151 -13.78 5.03 -42.19
CA LEU A 151 -14.75 6.04 -41.71
C LEU A 151 -14.09 7.05 -40.75
N LEU A 152 -13.28 6.59 -39.79
CA LEU A 152 -12.54 7.47 -38.88
C LEU A 152 -11.53 8.36 -39.62
N ALA A 153 -10.84 7.81 -40.62
CA ALA A 153 -9.89 8.57 -41.45
C ALA A 153 -10.58 9.68 -42.25
N LYS A 154 -11.80 9.43 -42.77
CA LYS A 154 -12.62 10.44 -43.45
C LYS A 154 -13.12 11.51 -42.48
N ALA A 155 -13.56 11.13 -41.28
CA ALA A 155 -14.01 12.09 -40.25
C ALA A 155 -12.88 13.02 -39.77
N LYS A 156 -11.65 12.52 -39.66
CA LYS A 156 -10.47 13.33 -39.29
C LYS A 156 -10.03 14.34 -40.35
N LYS A 157 -10.46 14.20 -41.62
CA LYS A 157 -10.15 15.17 -42.69
C LYS A 157 -11.03 16.43 -42.67
N GLY A 158 -12.09 16.47 -41.85
CA GLY A 158 -13.01 17.62 -41.72
C GLY A 158 -12.83 18.48 -40.46
N GLY A 159 -11.88 18.14 -39.58
CA GLY A 159 -11.46 18.96 -38.46
C GLY A 159 -9.98 19.28 -38.61
N GLU A 160 -9.60 20.54 -38.37
CA GLU A 160 -8.21 20.98 -38.41
C GLU A 160 -7.28 19.95 -37.76
N LEU A 161 -6.31 19.50 -38.53
CA LEU A 161 -5.14 18.81 -38.01
C LEU A 161 -4.46 19.75 -37.03
N THR A 162 -4.77 19.64 -35.73
CA THR A 162 -3.79 19.93 -34.71
C THR A 162 -2.71 18.84 -34.82
N LYS A 163 -1.88 18.93 -35.86
CA LYS A 163 -0.48 18.51 -35.81
C LYS A 163 0.19 19.43 -34.79
N GLY A 164 -0.17 19.27 -33.52
CA GLY A 164 0.69 19.69 -32.43
C GLY A 164 1.81 18.68 -32.40
N GLY A 165 2.77 18.79 -33.34
CA GLY A 165 4.13 18.43 -33.01
C GLY A 165 4.45 19.30 -31.81
N ARG A 166 4.26 18.77 -30.61
CA ARG A 166 4.54 19.50 -29.38
C ARG A 166 6.04 19.74 -29.44
N ASP A 167 6.42 21.00 -29.61
CA ASP A 167 7.80 21.40 -29.83
C ASP A 167 8.71 20.65 -28.87
N GLU A 168 9.72 20.02 -29.46
CA GLU A 168 10.76 19.34 -28.70
C GLU A 168 11.41 20.36 -27.78
N LEU A 169 11.53 20.04 -26.49
CA LEU A 169 12.06 20.96 -25.49
C LEU A 169 13.49 21.40 -25.90
N GLN A 170 13.76 22.70 -25.80
CA GLN A 170 15.03 23.32 -26.18
C GLN A 170 15.74 23.93 -24.97
N LEU A 171 17.06 24.13 -25.08
CA LEU A 171 17.83 24.91 -24.12
C LEU A 171 17.37 26.37 -24.11
N SER A 172 17.34 27.00 -22.95
CA SER A 172 16.96 28.41 -22.80
C SER A 172 18.05 29.39 -23.25
N TYR A 173 19.28 28.91 -23.37
CA TYR A 173 20.45 29.68 -23.78
C TYR A 173 21.16 28.98 -24.95
N GLN A 174 22.14 29.67 -25.55
CA GLN A 174 22.99 29.07 -26.58
C GLN A 174 23.64 27.80 -26.06
N ALA A 175 23.66 26.77 -26.90
CA ALA A 175 24.33 25.52 -26.59
C ALA A 175 25.85 25.71 -26.57
N HIS A 176 26.54 24.90 -25.77
CA HIS A 176 28.00 24.83 -25.79
C HIS A 176 28.47 24.27 -27.14
N GLU A 177 29.55 24.83 -27.71
CA GLU A 177 30.02 24.48 -29.06
C GLU A 177 30.32 22.98 -29.22
N THR A 178 30.97 22.40 -28.21
CA THR A 178 31.34 20.98 -28.18
C THR A 178 30.33 20.10 -27.42
N ALA A 179 29.30 20.70 -26.81
CA ALA A 179 28.29 19.95 -26.04
C ALA A 179 26.88 20.53 -26.31
N PRO A 180 26.27 20.25 -27.48
CA PRO A 180 25.01 20.87 -27.91
C PRO A 180 23.82 20.67 -26.95
N GLN A 181 23.90 19.65 -26.09
CA GLN A 181 22.92 19.34 -25.05
C GLN A 181 23.11 20.11 -23.74
N VAL A 182 24.15 20.93 -23.61
CA VAL A 182 24.47 21.73 -22.42
C VAL A 182 24.44 23.21 -22.79
N ALA A 183 23.83 24.05 -21.95
CA ALA A 183 23.90 25.50 -22.13
C ALA A 183 25.35 25.99 -21.93
N ASN A 184 25.83 26.88 -22.81
CA ASN A 184 27.21 27.39 -22.81
C ASN A 184 27.59 28.20 -21.55
N CYS A 185 26.62 28.48 -20.69
CA CYS A 185 26.82 29.20 -19.45
C CYS A 185 27.10 28.29 -18.24
N LEU A 186 27.23 26.98 -18.44
CA LEU A 186 27.58 26.01 -17.39
C LEU A 186 29.06 25.63 -17.48
N GLU A 187 29.72 25.55 -16.33
CA GLU A 187 31.13 25.21 -16.21
C GLU A 187 31.31 24.15 -15.13
N LEU A 188 32.19 23.16 -15.38
CA LEU A 188 32.58 22.17 -14.38
C LEU A 188 33.83 22.65 -13.64
N HIS A 189 33.76 22.71 -12.31
CA HIS A 189 34.86 23.08 -11.42
C HIS A 189 35.17 21.91 -10.47
N ALA A 190 36.30 21.99 -9.76
CA ALA A 190 36.70 21.00 -8.76
C ALA A 190 37.17 21.66 -7.46
N SER A 191 36.90 21.04 -6.31
CA SER A 191 37.35 21.48 -4.99
C SER A 191 37.41 20.31 -4.00
N ASP A 192 38.16 20.46 -2.90
CA ASP A 192 38.23 19.44 -1.84
C ASP A 192 36.88 19.20 -1.17
N GLN A 193 36.03 20.24 -1.08
CA GLN A 193 34.73 20.16 -0.42
C GLN A 193 33.68 19.41 -1.26
N PHE A 194 33.63 19.69 -2.56
CA PHE A 194 32.55 19.23 -3.43
C PHE A 194 32.97 18.18 -4.46
N GLY A 195 34.26 17.82 -4.51
CA GLY A 195 34.79 17.09 -5.66
C GLY A 195 34.55 17.89 -6.94
N ARG A 196 34.02 17.25 -7.98
CA ARG A 196 33.55 17.90 -9.20
C ARG A 196 32.18 18.55 -8.96
N TYR A 197 31.96 19.76 -9.44
CA TYR A 197 30.69 20.47 -9.30
C TYR A 197 30.42 21.43 -10.45
N VAL A 198 29.14 21.61 -10.79
CA VAL A 198 28.71 22.47 -11.90
C VAL A 198 28.28 23.85 -11.39
N VAL A 199 28.86 24.91 -11.97
CA VAL A 199 28.50 26.31 -11.70
C VAL A 199 27.98 26.98 -12.96
N THR A 200 27.36 28.15 -12.80
CA THR A 200 26.97 29.00 -13.93
C THR A 200 27.79 30.29 -13.99
N ASN A 201 28.16 30.73 -15.20
CA ASN A 201 28.86 32.01 -15.42
C ASN A 201 27.92 33.20 -15.65
N ARG A 202 26.60 33.00 -15.52
CA ARG A 202 25.57 34.04 -15.59
C ARG A 202 24.48 33.84 -14.53
N ALA A 203 23.61 34.82 -14.35
CA ALA A 203 22.39 34.60 -13.58
C ALA A 203 21.41 33.75 -14.39
N LEU A 204 20.80 32.77 -13.72
CA LEU A 204 19.75 31.89 -14.25
C LEU A 204 18.43 32.15 -13.52
N ASN A 205 17.33 31.99 -14.26
CA ASN A 205 15.97 32.22 -13.77
C ASN A 205 15.23 30.90 -13.60
N ALA A 206 14.27 30.86 -12.67
CA ALA A 206 13.32 29.76 -12.60
C ALA A 206 12.63 29.59 -13.96
N GLY A 207 12.51 28.36 -14.45
CA GLY A 207 11.98 28.04 -15.78
C GLY A 207 13.03 27.80 -16.85
N ASP A 208 14.29 28.19 -16.65
CA ASP A 208 15.36 27.94 -17.62
C ASP A 208 15.67 26.44 -17.76
N VAL A 209 15.85 25.98 -19.00
CA VAL A 209 16.31 24.63 -19.36
C VAL A 209 17.79 24.71 -19.71
N VAL A 210 18.65 24.02 -18.97
CA VAL A 210 20.11 24.20 -19.08
C VAL A 210 20.89 22.94 -19.48
N ILE A 211 20.29 21.75 -19.38
CA ILE A 211 20.86 20.49 -19.89
C ILE A 211 19.71 19.64 -20.46
N ILE A 212 19.91 18.97 -21.61
CA ILE A 212 18.99 17.98 -22.20
C ILE A 212 19.76 16.74 -22.65
N GLU A 213 20.01 15.81 -21.73
CA GLU A 213 20.89 14.67 -21.98
C GLU A 213 20.15 13.41 -22.45
N THR A 214 20.74 12.71 -23.42
CA THR A 214 20.35 11.34 -23.80
C THR A 214 21.13 10.35 -22.94
N PRO A 215 20.47 9.34 -22.34
CA PRO A 215 21.18 8.40 -21.49
C PRO A 215 22.14 7.51 -22.29
N PHE A 216 23.28 7.15 -21.70
CA PHE A 216 24.19 6.14 -22.27
C PHE A 216 23.50 4.78 -22.38
N CYS A 217 22.82 4.36 -21.31
CA CYS A 217 21.99 3.17 -21.30
C CYS A 217 20.78 3.36 -20.40
N ARG A 218 19.73 2.56 -20.65
CA ARG A 218 18.47 2.58 -19.90
C ARG A 218 17.95 1.18 -19.65
N LEU A 219 17.31 1.00 -18.49
CA LEU A 219 16.74 -0.25 -18.04
C LEU A 219 15.27 -0.03 -17.69
N LEU A 220 14.38 -0.68 -18.45
CA LEU A 220 12.96 -0.73 -18.14
C LEU A 220 12.74 -1.52 -16.84
N ARG A 221 11.92 -1.02 -15.91
CA ARG A 221 11.53 -1.81 -14.74
C ARG A 221 10.66 -3.00 -15.17
N ASP A 222 10.92 -4.16 -14.59
CA ASP A 222 10.31 -5.44 -14.96
C ASP A 222 8.77 -5.41 -14.95
N VAL A 223 8.14 -4.70 -14.02
CA VAL A 223 6.67 -4.55 -13.89
C VAL A 223 6.01 -3.89 -15.10
N TYR A 224 6.80 -3.31 -16.03
CA TYR A 224 6.33 -2.68 -17.26
C TYR A 224 6.62 -3.49 -18.54
N ARG A 225 7.25 -4.67 -18.46
CA ARG A 225 7.72 -5.46 -19.61
C ARG A 225 6.63 -5.88 -20.62
N CYS A 226 5.36 -5.91 -20.21
CA CYS A 226 4.23 -6.23 -21.10
C CYS A 226 3.33 -5.02 -21.42
N VAL A 227 3.80 -3.80 -21.13
CA VAL A 227 3.09 -2.56 -21.49
C VAL A 227 3.98 -1.54 -22.18
N ARG A 228 5.30 -1.61 -21.99
CA ARG A 228 6.29 -0.74 -22.62
C ARG A 228 7.27 -1.57 -23.44
N CYS A 229 7.80 -0.96 -24.50
CA CYS A 229 8.88 -1.52 -25.29
C CYS A 229 10.18 -1.54 -24.46
N ASP A 230 10.88 -2.67 -24.40
CA ASP A 230 12.14 -2.80 -23.65
C ASP A 230 13.26 -1.92 -24.22
N TYR A 231 13.20 -1.57 -25.51
CA TYR A 231 14.21 -0.72 -26.16
C TYR A 231 13.90 0.78 -26.07
N CYS A 232 12.75 1.21 -26.60
CA CYS A 232 12.40 2.63 -26.69
C CYS A 232 11.64 3.15 -25.45
N HIS A 233 11.24 2.26 -24.53
CA HIS A 233 10.50 2.54 -23.30
C HIS A 233 9.11 3.17 -23.49
N GLN A 234 8.68 3.42 -24.72
CA GLN A 234 7.35 3.94 -25.03
C GLN A 234 6.26 2.94 -24.62
N GLU A 235 5.16 3.45 -24.09
CA GLU A 235 3.97 2.65 -23.78
C GLU A 235 3.30 2.20 -25.08
N ARG A 236 3.30 0.90 -25.33
CA ARG A 236 2.81 0.30 -26.59
C ARG A 236 2.04 -1.00 -26.36
N PRO A 237 1.13 -1.10 -25.36
CA PRO A 237 0.52 -2.37 -24.95
C PRO A 237 -0.27 -3.07 -26.07
N PHE A 238 -0.66 -2.34 -27.12
CA PHE A 238 -1.43 -2.89 -28.26
C PHE A 238 -0.58 -3.48 -29.37
N THR A 239 0.72 -3.20 -29.40
CA THR A 239 1.60 -3.53 -30.54
C THR A 239 2.87 -4.26 -30.14
N LEU A 240 3.05 -4.59 -28.85
CA LEU A 240 4.23 -5.33 -28.40
C LEU A 240 4.36 -6.69 -29.10
N ILE A 241 5.57 -7.02 -29.51
CA ILE A 241 6.01 -8.33 -30.01
C ILE A 241 7.08 -8.87 -29.07
N PRO A 242 7.13 -10.18 -28.80
CA PRO A 242 8.05 -10.73 -27.82
C PRO A 242 9.45 -10.89 -28.41
N CYS A 243 10.47 -10.95 -27.55
CA CYS A 243 11.71 -11.64 -27.92
C CYS A 243 11.37 -13.09 -28.30
N GLU A 244 12.03 -13.66 -29.31
CA GLU A 244 11.74 -15.04 -29.71
C GLU A 244 12.35 -16.07 -28.75
N SER A 245 13.38 -15.68 -27.98
CA SER A 245 14.13 -16.57 -27.08
C SER A 245 13.67 -16.47 -25.61
N CYS A 246 13.75 -15.29 -24.98
CA CYS A 246 13.37 -15.13 -23.55
C CYS A 246 11.89 -14.76 -23.36
N THR A 247 11.35 -15.03 -22.18
CA THR A 247 9.97 -14.72 -21.77
C THR A 247 9.80 -13.31 -21.18
N VAL A 248 10.90 -12.55 -21.05
CA VAL A 248 10.92 -11.26 -20.33
C VAL A 248 10.71 -10.07 -21.27
N ALA A 249 11.54 -9.92 -22.32
CA ALA A 249 11.57 -8.71 -23.12
C ALA A 249 10.49 -8.69 -24.22
N MET A 250 9.85 -7.54 -24.39
CA MET A 250 8.92 -7.26 -25.49
C MET A 250 9.22 -5.90 -26.14
N TYR A 251 8.94 -5.77 -27.43
CA TYR A 251 9.34 -4.63 -28.26
C TYR A 251 8.17 -4.12 -29.09
N CYS A 252 8.14 -2.84 -29.47
CA CYS A 252 7.04 -2.30 -30.26
C CYS A 252 7.15 -2.57 -31.77
N THR A 253 8.34 -2.86 -32.28
CA THR A 253 8.65 -3.08 -33.70
C THR A 253 9.83 -4.06 -33.84
N ARG A 254 10.00 -4.67 -35.03
CA ARG A 254 11.18 -5.50 -35.34
C ARG A 254 12.48 -4.68 -35.29
N ASP A 255 12.45 -3.42 -35.73
CA ASP A 255 13.60 -2.51 -35.58
C ASP A 255 14.05 -2.34 -34.11
N CYS A 256 13.11 -2.25 -33.15
CA CYS A 256 13.46 -2.24 -31.73
C CYS A 256 14.01 -3.57 -31.23
N VAL A 257 13.58 -4.71 -31.77
CA VAL A 257 14.17 -6.03 -31.46
C VAL A 257 15.63 -6.05 -31.93
N ASP A 258 15.87 -5.65 -33.19
CA ASP A 258 17.19 -5.71 -33.82
C ASP A 258 18.18 -4.74 -33.17
N LYS A 259 17.72 -3.55 -32.78
CA LYS A 259 18.53 -2.59 -32.02
C LYS A 259 18.85 -3.10 -30.62
N ALA A 260 17.87 -3.57 -29.86
CA ALA A 260 18.11 -4.14 -28.54
C ALA A 260 19.09 -5.32 -28.59
N TYR A 261 18.92 -6.24 -29.54
CA TYR A 261 19.82 -7.39 -29.70
C TYR A 261 21.26 -6.94 -29.97
N ARG A 262 21.45 -5.97 -30.86
CA ARG A 262 22.78 -5.42 -31.19
C ARG A 262 23.41 -4.66 -30.04
N GLU A 263 22.63 -3.92 -29.27
CA GLU A 263 23.15 -2.98 -28.26
C GLU A 263 23.38 -3.59 -26.88
N TYR A 264 22.61 -4.62 -26.48
CA TYR A 264 22.75 -5.19 -25.13
C TYR A 264 22.12 -6.58 -24.97
N HIS A 265 21.01 -6.85 -25.66
CA HIS A 265 20.12 -7.96 -25.31
C HIS A 265 20.69 -9.32 -25.68
N ARG A 266 21.62 -9.41 -26.63
CA ARG A 266 22.35 -10.65 -26.97
C ARG A 266 22.94 -11.32 -25.73
N TYR A 267 23.58 -10.53 -24.86
CA TYR A 267 24.25 -11.04 -23.66
C TYR A 267 23.29 -11.24 -22.50
N GLU A 268 22.25 -10.42 -22.41
CA GLU A 268 21.31 -10.49 -21.29
C GLU A 268 20.23 -11.53 -21.47
N CYS A 269 19.77 -11.78 -22.71
CA CYS A 269 18.63 -12.62 -23.02
C CYS A 269 18.65 -13.99 -22.29
N PRO A 270 19.80 -14.72 -22.20
CA PRO A 270 19.85 -16.03 -21.53
C PRO A 270 19.78 -15.99 -19.99
N ILE A 271 19.99 -14.82 -19.37
CA ILE A 271 20.07 -14.66 -17.91
C ILE A 271 19.04 -13.68 -17.34
N LEU A 272 18.42 -12.83 -18.16
CA LEU A 272 17.60 -11.68 -17.75
C LEU A 272 16.45 -12.07 -16.81
N ARG A 273 15.82 -13.24 -17.01
CA ARG A 273 14.77 -13.75 -16.13
C ARG A 273 15.29 -13.99 -14.71
N ASP A 274 16.42 -14.68 -14.59
CA ASP A 274 17.02 -14.98 -13.28
C ASP A 274 17.53 -13.69 -12.64
N MET A 275 18.10 -12.77 -13.42
CA MET A 275 18.53 -11.46 -12.93
C MET A 275 17.40 -10.70 -12.23
N TRP A 276 16.22 -10.64 -12.84
CA TRP A 276 15.06 -9.98 -12.22
C TRP A 276 14.43 -10.79 -11.07
N ARG A 277 14.64 -12.10 -11.00
CA ARG A 277 14.14 -12.93 -9.87
C ARG A 277 14.97 -12.72 -8.61
N ILE A 278 16.30 -12.76 -8.75
CA ILE A 278 17.22 -12.85 -7.60
C ILE A 278 17.83 -11.50 -7.20
N PHE A 279 17.73 -10.47 -8.06
CA PHE A 279 18.27 -9.14 -7.79
C PHE A 279 17.21 -8.06 -7.87
N THR A 280 17.50 -6.92 -7.23
CA THR A 280 16.80 -5.67 -7.48
C THR A 280 17.24 -5.05 -8.81
N LYS A 281 16.59 -3.96 -9.24
CA LYS A 281 16.95 -3.21 -10.45
C LYS A 281 18.43 -2.76 -10.54
N LEU A 282 19.17 -2.65 -9.44
CA LEU A 282 20.53 -2.09 -9.43
C LEU A 282 21.57 -3.05 -10.04
N PRO A 283 21.67 -4.33 -9.62
CA PRO A 283 22.49 -5.31 -10.33
C PRO A 283 22.12 -5.50 -11.81
N VAL A 284 20.84 -5.48 -12.16
CA VAL A 284 20.40 -5.57 -13.56
C VAL A 284 20.85 -4.34 -14.37
N MET A 285 20.89 -3.15 -13.75
CA MET A 285 21.41 -1.94 -14.38
C MET A 285 22.93 -2.01 -14.58
N SER A 286 23.66 -2.61 -13.64
CA SER A 286 25.10 -2.89 -13.81
C SER A 286 25.35 -3.77 -15.02
N LEU A 287 24.62 -4.89 -15.12
CA LEU A 287 24.67 -5.79 -16.27
C LEU A 287 24.40 -5.03 -17.59
N ARG A 288 23.31 -4.24 -17.65
CA ARG A 288 22.98 -3.42 -18.83
C ARG A 288 24.07 -2.43 -19.21
N THR A 289 24.74 -1.83 -18.22
CA THR A 289 25.82 -0.88 -18.46
C THR A 289 27.03 -1.58 -19.07
N VAL A 290 27.42 -2.73 -18.52
CA VAL A 290 28.54 -3.54 -19.04
C VAL A 290 28.25 -4.08 -20.43
N THR A 291 27.06 -4.62 -20.69
CA THR A 291 26.71 -5.15 -22.03
C THR A 291 26.67 -4.05 -23.09
N THR A 292 26.19 -2.86 -22.74
CA THR A 292 26.24 -1.68 -23.62
C THR A 292 27.69 -1.23 -23.87
N ALA A 293 28.55 -1.27 -22.83
CA ALA A 293 29.96 -0.93 -22.95
C ALA A 293 30.70 -1.90 -23.89
N ILE A 294 30.48 -3.21 -23.77
CA ILE A 294 31.08 -4.22 -24.67
C ILE A 294 30.75 -3.91 -26.14
N VAL A 295 29.53 -3.45 -26.42
CA VAL A 295 29.12 -3.05 -27.77
C VAL A 295 29.80 -1.77 -28.23
N ALA A 296 30.06 -0.81 -27.34
CA ALA A 296 30.81 0.40 -27.68
C ALA A 296 32.25 0.12 -28.16
N PHE A 297 32.78 -1.08 -27.88
CA PHE A 297 34.06 -1.59 -28.38
C PHE A 297 33.88 -2.68 -29.44
N ASP A 298 32.76 -2.69 -30.18
CA ASP A 298 32.48 -3.64 -31.26
C ASP A 298 32.59 -5.12 -30.82
N HIS A 299 32.19 -5.42 -29.58
CA HIS A 299 32.32 -6.75 -28.96
C HIS A 299 33.77 -7.23 -28.78
N ASN A 300 34.76 -6.34 -28.87
CA ASN A 300 36.18 -6.65 -28.73
C ASN A 300 36.70 -6.34 -27.31
N LEU A 301 36.68 -7.35 -26.45
CA LEU A 301 37.15 -7.23 -25.06
C LEU A 301 38.66 -6.96 -24.96
N VAL A 302 39.47 -7.35 -25.95
CA VAL A 302 40.91 -7.05 -25.97
C VAL A 302 41.14 -5.56 -26.19
N ALA A 303 40.49 -4.98 -27.22
CA ALA A 303 40.57 -3.54 -27.49
C ALA A 303 39.99 -2.71 -26.32
N MET A 304 38.93 -3.20 -25.68
CA MET A 304 38.39 -2.59 -24.47
C MET A 304 39.41 -2.63 -23.32
N SER A 305 40.03 -3.79 -23.09
CA SER A 305 41.08 -3.93 -22.07
C SER A 305 42.24 -2.97 -22.31
N GLU A 306 42.82 -2.98 -23.52
CA GLU A 306 43.95 -2.13 -23.87
C GLU A 306 43.63 -0.65 -23.71
N HIS A 307 42.43 -0.23 -24.15
CA HIS A 307 41.99 1.15 -24.01
C HIS A 307 41.84 1.55 -22.54
N LEU A 308 41.15 0.76 -21.72
CA LEU A 308 40.92 1.10 -20.31
C LEU A 308 42.22 1.11 -19.50
N HIS A 309 43.21 0.27 -19.84
CA HIS A 309 44.53 0.33 -19.22
C HIS A 309 45.32 1.60 -19.58
N GLN A 310 45.05 2.19 -20.74
CA GLN A 310 45.70 3.41 -21.23
C GLN A 310 44.89 4.68 -20.91
N LEU A 311 43.67 4.54 -20.40
CA LEU A 311 42.77 5.64 -20.11
C LEU A 311 43.31 6.46 -18.93
N ASP A 312 43.54 7.75 -19.16
CA ASP A 312 43.89 8.71 -18.12
C ASP A 312 42.63 9.13 -17.35
N GLU A 313 42.10 8.22 -16.52
CA GLU A 313 40.84 8.38 -15.79
C GLU A 313 40.69 9.76 -15.09
N PRO A 314 41.71 10.32 -14.40
CA PRO A 314 41.61 11.65 -13.78
C PRO A 314 41.27 12.80 -14.74
N ASN A 315 41.61 12.68 -16.02
CA ASN A 315 41.41 13.71 -17.03
C ASN A 315 40.17 13.48 -17.90
N VAL A 316 39.43 12.38 -17.70
CA VAL A 316 38.17 12.13 -18.39
C VAL A 316 37.05 12.99 -17.79
N ASN A 317 36.41 13.81 -18.62
CA ASN A 317 35.38 14.74 -18.17
C ASN A 317 34.28 14.95 -19.22
N ALA A 318 33.03 14.69 -18.81
CA ALA A 318 31.84 14.83 -19.66
C ALA A 318 31.61 16.27 -20.16
N PHE A 319 32.02 17.30 -19.42
CA PHE A 319 31.89 18.71 -19.83
C PHE A 319 32.96 19.18 -20.82
N SER A 320 34.09 18.49 -20.92
CA SER A 320 35.16 18.81 -21.88
C SER A 320 35.18 17.89 -23.10
N LEU A 321 34.43 16.77 -23.07
CA LEU A 321 34.23 15.90 -24.23
C LEU A 321 33.57 16.69 -25.37
N ASP A 322 34.07 16.50 -26.60
CA ASP A 322 33.38 16.98 -27.80
C ASP A 322 32.30 15.99 -28.24
N TRP A 323 31.09 16.23 -27.74
CA TRP A 323 29.89 15.44 -28.04
C TRP A 323 29.45 15.51 -29.49
N THR A 324 29.96 16.46 -30.29
CA THR A 324 29.67 16.50 -31.73
C THR A 324 30.48 15.46 -32.50
N LEU A 325 31.59 15.01 -31.92
CA LEU A 325 32.51 14.03 -32.51
C LEU A 325 32.60 12.72 -31.69
N ALA A 326 32.05 12.69 -30.48
CA ALA A 326 32.15 11.57 -29.55
C ALA A 326 31.58 10.27 -30.13
N THR A 327 32.40 9.23 -30.09
CA THR A 327 31.99 7.86 -30.35
C THR A 327 31.32 7.24 -29.13
N ALA A 328 30.67 6.07 -29.29
CA ALA A 328 30.09 5.34 -28.16
C ALA A 328 31.14 4.99 -27.08
N LYS A 329 32.38 4.76 -27.50
CA LYS A 329 33.53 4.52 -26.64
C LYS A 329 33.87 5.77 -25.80
N ASP A 330 33.96 6.93 -26.42
CA ASP A 330 34.27 8.19 -25.70
C ASP A 330 33.17 8.52 -24.68
N VAL A 331 31.90 8.26 -25.03
CA VAL A 331 30.80 8.40 -24.07
C VAL A 331 30.93 7.40 -22.93
N TYR A 332 31.31 6.14 -23.20
CA TYR A 332 31.53 5.15 -22.15
C TYR A 332 32.67 5.53 -21.21
N ASP A 333 33.75 6.14 -21.71
CA ASP A 333 34.85 6.62 -20.85
C ASP A 333 34.31 7.55 -19.76
N THR A 334 33.40 8.46 -20.10
CA THR A 334 32.75 9.35 -19.12
C THR A 334 31.87 8.62 -18.10
N VAL A 335 31.33 7.45 -18.47
CA VAL A 335 30.52 6.58 -17.59
C VAL A 335 31.41 5.71 -16.69
N HIS A 336 32.54 5.23 -17.21
CA HIS A 336 33.52 4.39 -16.51
C HIS A 336 34.14 5.13 -15.31
N VAL A 337 34.40 6.45 -15.46
CA VAL A 337 34.99 7.31 -14.42
C VAL A 337 33.98 7.95 -13.45
N LEU A 338 32.73 7.48 -13.45
CA LEU A 338 31.73 7.93 -12.48
C LEU A 338 32.06 7.45 -11.06
N GLU A 339 31.60 8.21 -10.06
CA GLU A 339 31.96 7.97 -8.66
C GLU A 339 31.46 6.60 -8.18
N THR A 340 32.33 5.84 -7.53
CA THR A 340 32.03 4.50 -6.98
C THR A 340 31.83 4.53 -5.47
N ASN A 341 32.39 5.55 -4.80
CA ASN A 341 32.61 5.63 -3.36
C ASN A 341 33.35 4.42 -2.78
N SER A 342 34.15 3.71 -3.60
CA SER A 342 34.73 2.41 -3.25
C SER A 342 35.50 2.41 -1.93
N LYS A 343 36.26 3.49 -1.66
CA LYS A 343 37.06 3.66 -0.44
C LYS A 343 36.23 3.95 0.82
N MET A 344 35.00 4.46 0.67
CA MET A 344 34.12 4.85 1.77
C MET A 344 33.06 3.80 2.12
N ARG A 345 33.02 2.68 1.38
CA ARG A 345 32.08 1.59 1.62
C ARG A 345 32.60 0.68 2.74
N ASP A 346 31.69 0.29 3.63
CA ASP A 346 31.97 -0.71 4.65
C ASP A 346 32.23 -2.10 4.03
N GLN A 347 32.80 -2.99 4.84
CA GLN A 347 33.20 -4.32 4.38
C GLN A 347 32.02 -5.12 3.83
N LYS A 348 30.88 -5.15 4.54
CA LYS A 348 29.70 -5.92 4.12
C LYS A 348 29.13 -5.42 2.79
N ASP A 349 29.04 -4.10 2.58
CA ASP A 349 28.59 -3.50 1.32
C ASP A 349 29.53 -3.80 0.14
N ARG A 350 30.85 -3.80 0.36
CA ARG A 350 31.80 -4.23 -0.69
C ARG A 350 31.60 -5.70 -1.02
N MET A 351 31.40 -6.54 0.00
CA MET A 351 31.32 -7.98 -0.17
C MET A 351 30.08 -8.47 -0.86
N VAL A 352 28.93 -7.88 -0.56
CA VAL A 352 27.71 -8.23 -1.29
C VAL A 352 27.84 -7.90 -2.78
N ARG A 353 28.55 -6.81 -3.14
CA ARG A 353 28.76 -6.43 -4.54
C ARG A 353 29.71 -7.37 -5.26
N VAL A 354 30.78 -7.83 -4.59
CA VAL A 354 31.65 -8.89 -5.14
C VAL A 354 30.83 -10.16 -5.35
N PHE A 355 30.05 -10.59 -4.36
CA PHE A 355 29.18 -11.76 -4.47
C PHE A 355 28.20 -11.66 -5.65
N TYR A 356 27.54 -10.52 -5.81
CA TYR A 356 26.63 -10.26 -6.94
C TYR A 356 27.37 -10.26 -8.28
N ALA A 357 28.53 -9.59 -8.35
CA ALA A 357 29.35 -9.56 -9.56
C ALA A 357 29.77 -10.98 -9.97
N THR A 358 30.18 -11.82 -9.02
CA THR A 358 30.59 -13.21 -9.28
C THR A 358 29.43 -14.06 -9.79
N ILE A 359 28.23 -13.94 -9.21
CA ILE A 359 27.03 -14.65 -9.72
C ILE A 359 26.72 -14.22 -11.16
N ILE A 360 26.68 -12.91 -11.44
CA ILE A 360 26.39 -12.39 -12.78
C ILE A 360 27.44 -12.85 -13.77
N HIS A 361 28.72 -12.76 -13.41
CA HIS A 361 29.86 -13.19 -14.21
C HIS A 361 29.75 -14.68 -14.56
N LYS A 362 29.56 -15.56 -13.58
CA LYS A 362 29.37 -17.01 -13.82
C LYS A 362 28.21 -17.29 -14.77
N LEU A 363 27.06 -16.65 -14.56
CA LEU A 363 25.89 -16.85 -15.41
C LEU A 363 26.09 -16.35 -16.85
N LEU A 364 26.84 -15.26 -17.04
CA LEU A 364 27.23 -14.79 -18.37
C LEU A 364 28.11 -15.83 -19.08
N LEU A 365 29.13 -16.37 -18.40
CA LEU A 365 30.01 -17.38 -18.99
C LEU A 365 29.26 -18.70 -19.26
N GLU A 366 28.37 -19.13 -18.36
CA GLU A 366 27.61 -20.38 -18.51
C GLU A 366 26.59 -20.37 -19.67
N ARG A 367 26.11 -19.19 -20.07
CA ARG A 367 24.90 -19.07 -20.91
C ARG A 367 25.07 -18.15 -22.13
N THR A 368 26.22 -17.54 -22.33
CA THR A 368 26.50 -16.66 -23.47
C THR A 368 27.80 -17.05 -24.16
N ASP A 369 28.02 -16.49 -25.34
CA ASP A 369 29.26 -16.61 -26.11
C ASP A 369 30.45 -15.84 -25.51
N LEU A 370 30.25 -15.06 -24.44
CA LEU A 370 31.34 -14.41 -23.71
C LEU A 370 32.32 -15.43 -23.13
N ALA A 371 31.87 -16.64 -22.77
CA ALA A 371 32.79 -17.71 -22.33
C ALA A 371 33.85 -18.01 -23.38
N THR A 372 33.50 -18.08 -24.66
CA THR A 372 34.47 -18.32 -25.73
C THR A 372 35.40 -17.12 -25.92
N MET A 373 34.90 -15.90 -25.75
CA MET A 373 35.69 -14.66 -25.88
C MET A 373 36.75 -14.51 -24.78
N VAL A 374 36.48 -15.03 -23.57
CA VAL A 374 37.41 -14.95 -22.44
C VAL A 374 38.19 -16.24 -22.18
N ALA A 375 37.80 -17.39 -22.77
CA ALA A 375 38.39 -18.70 -22.47
C ALA A 375 39.92 -18.77 -22.65
N ALA A 376 40.49 -17.95 -23.53
CA ALA A 376 41.92 -17.94 -23.82
C ALA A 376 42.72 -16.93 -22.96
N SER A 377 42.08 -16.12 -22.13
CA SER A 377 42.74 -15.08 -21.31
C SER A 377 42.04 -14.89 -19.97
N SER A 378 42.76 -15.23 -18.90
CA SER A 378 42.35 -14.94 -17.51
C SER A 378 42.14 -13.45 -17.28
N GLU A 379 42.91 -12.61 -17.98
CA GLU A 379 42.85 -11.15 -17.89
C GLU A 379 41.51 -10.62 -18.42
N LEU A 380 40.98 -11.16 -19.52
CA LEU A 380 39.68 -10.75 -20.07
C LEU A 380 38.51 -11.18 -19.19
N SER A 381 38.61 -12.36 -18.55
CA SER A 381 37.61 -12.78 -17.58
C SER A 381 37.62 -11.89 -16.33
N ALA A 382 38.81 -11.53 -15.83
CA ALA A 382 38.96 -10.60 -14.71
C ALA A 382 38.41 -9.21 -15.06
N LEU A 383 38.69 -8.70 -16.27
CA LEU A 383 38.13 -7.44 -16.75
C LEU A 383 36.60 -7.43 -16.69
N LEU A 384 35.94 -8.49 -17.20
CA LEU A 384 34.48 -8.56 -17.19
C LEU A 384 33.91 -8.48 -15.77
N LEU A 385 34.52 -9.20 -14.82
CA LEU A 385 34.14 -9.15 -13.42
C LEU A 385 34.37 -7.75 -12.82
N ASP A 386 35.52 -7.14 -13.09
CA ASP A 386 35.87 -5.81 -12.58
C ASP A 386 34.90 -4.73 -13.07
N LEU A 387 34.46 -4.83 -14.32
CA LEU A 387 33.44 -3.96 -14.89
C LEU A 387 32.08 -4.16 -14.21
N LEU A 388 31.66 -5.40 -13.97
CA LEU A 388 30.43 -5.70 -13.23
C LEU A 388 30.47 -5.14 -11.81
N LEU A 389 31.58 -5.33 -11.11
CA LEU A 389 31.79 -4.82 -9.76
C LEU A 389 31.78 -3.28 -9.74
N ARG A 390 32.47 -2.65 -10.69
CA ARG A 390 32.50 -1.19 -10.87
C ARG A 390 31.10 -0.64 -11.07
N HIS A 391 30.33 -1.18 -11.99
CA HIS A 391 29.00 -0.68 -12.27
C HIS A 391 27.96 -1.05 -11.21
N LEU A 392 28.21 -2.09 -10.40
CA LEU A 392 27.49 -2.31 -9.15
C LEU A 392 27.75 -1.21 -8.14
N GLN A 393 28.91 -0.53 -8.18
CA GLN A 393 29.24 0.58 -7.28
C GLN A 393 28.83 1.95 -7.84
N THR A 394 28.98 2.20 -9.14
CA THR A 394 28.52 3.45 -9.76
C THR A 394 27.00 3.52 -9.85
N GLY A 395 26.32 2.38 -10.00
CA GLY A 395 24.87 2.25 -10.10
C GLY A 395 24.08 3.04 -9.03
N PRO A 396 24.24 2.71 -7.73
CA PRO A 396 23.53 3.39 -6.64
C PRO A 396 23.86 4.88 -6.46
N VAL A 397 24.98 5.34 -7.03
CA VAL A 397 25.51 6.69 -6.84
C VAL A 397 25.14 7.63 -7.99
N ASN A 398 25.03 7.11 -9.22
CA ASN A 398 24.94 7.93 -10.43
C ASN A 398 23.72 7.62 -11.32
N MET A 399 22.98 6.53 -11.08
CA MET A 399 21.86 6.16 -11.97
C MET A 399 20.58 6.89 -11.57
N HIS A 400 19.89 7.46 -12.55
CA HIS A 400 18.70 8.27 -12.33
C HIS A 400 17.42 7.55 -12.75
N SER A 401 16.33 7.81 -12.01
CA SER A 401 15.01 7.28 -12.34
C SER A 401 14.33 8.11 -13.42
N GLN A 402 13.73 7.43 -14.40
CA GLN A 402 12.90 8.03 -15.44
C GLN A 402 11.43 7.86 -15.12
N HIS A 403 10.67 8.94 -15.29
CA HIS A 403 9.29 9.03 -14.85
C HIS A 403 8.32 9.29 -15.99
N TYR A 404 7.06 8.95 -15.76
CA TYR A 404 5.95 9.28 -16.64
C TYR A 404 4.70 9.54 -15.82
N MET A 405 3.69 10.10 -16.47
CA MET A 405 2.41 10.41 -15.85
C MET A 405 1.45 9.23 -16.03
N GLU A 406 1.30 8.39 -15.00
CA GLU A 406 0.36 7.26 -15.03
C GLU A 406 -1.05 7.75 -14.70
N TYR A 407 -2.03 7.29 -15.48
CA TYR A 407 -3.42 7.58 -15.17
C TYR A 407 -3.93 6.60 -14.12
N GLN A 408 -4.42 7.14 -13.01
CA GLN A 408 -5.12 6.39 -11.98
C GLN A 408 -6.62 6.40 -12.33
N PRO A 409 -7.16 5.34 -12.95
CA PRO A 409 -8.57 5.30 -13.38
C PRO A 409 -9.52 5.39 -12.20
N ASP A 410 -8.97 5.13 -11.03
CA ASP A 410 -9.61 5.03 -9.76
C ASP A 410 -9.99 6.37 -9.17
N GLN A 411 -9.06 7.31 -9.30
CA GLN A 411 -9.16 8.66 -8.77
C GLN A 411 -9.49 9.66 -9.88
N GLN A 412 -9.39 9.24 -11.15
CA GLN A 412 -9.48 10.09 -12.33
C GLN A 412 -8.41 11.20 -12.33
N VAL A 413 -7.23 10.86 -11.79
CA VAL A 413 -6.06 11.76 -11.70
C VAL A 413 -4.86 11.11 -12.34
N TYR A 414 -3.80 11.89 -12.51
CA TYR A 414 -2.51 11.40 -12.97
C TYR A 414 -1.43 11.53 -11.90
N ASP A 415 -0.73 10.44 -11.64
CA ASP A 415 0.37 10.39 -10.68
C ASP A 415 1.69 10.16 -11.39
N LEU A 416 2.78 10.63 -10.78
CA LEU A 416 4.12 10.45 -11.29
C LEU A 416 4.62 9.05 -10.92
N GLU A 417 4.98 8.26 -11.93
CA GLU A 417 5.43 6.87 -11.75
C GLU A 417 6.81 6.65 -12.36
N ASN A 418 7.67 5.94 -11.62
CA ASN A 418 8.98 5.52 -12.11
C ASN A 418 8.83 4.30 -13.01
N HIS A 419 9.24 4.40 -14.28
CA HIS A 419 9.17 3.29 -15.23
C HIS A 419 10.52 2.72 -15.65
N ALA A 420 11.63 3.44 -15.43
CA ALA A 420 12.95 3.01 -15.87
C ALA A 420 14.07 3.64 -15.02
N SER A 421 15.25 3.04 -15.07
CA SER A 421 16.50 3.63 -14.59
C SER A 421 17.40 3.93 -15.79
N ALA A 422 18.25 4.95 -15.71
CA ALA A 422 19.15 5.30 -16.81
C ALA A 422 20.45 5.95 -16.32
N CYS A 423 21.52 5.77 -17.11
CA CYS A 423 22.85 6.33 -16.88
C CYS A 423 23.03 7.63 -17.65
N PHE A 424 23.39 8.70 -16.96
CA PHE A 424 23.54 10.05 -17.50
C PHE A 424 24.85 10.70 -17.01
N PRO A 425 25.96 10.59 -17.76
CA PRO A 425 27.26 11.09 -17.30
C PRO A 425 27.30 12.61 -17.05
N LEU A 426 26.60 13.46 -17.83
CA LEU A 426 26.55 14.90 -17.57
C LEU A 426 25.73 15.23 -16.32
N LEU A 427 24.53 14.65 -16.19
CA LEU A 427 23.66 14.86 -15.02
C LEU A 427 24.30 14.36 -13.72
N SER A 428 25.14 13.32 -13.79
CA SER A 428 25.86 12.77 -12.63
C SER A 428 26.88 13.76 -12.05
N MET A 429 27.21 14.85 -12.74
CA MET A 429 28.09 15.91 -12.24
C MET A 429 27.38 16.93 -11.33
N LEU A 430 26.04 16.88 -11.24
CA LEU A 430 25.26 17.78 -10.39
C LEU A 430 25.23 17.28 -8.95
N ASN A 431 25.85 18.02 -8.04
CA ASN A 431 25.89 17.68 -6.62
C ASN A 431 24.54 17.82 -5.91
N HIS A 432 24.46 17.23 -4.72
CA HIS A 432 23.26 17.20 -3.90
C HIS A 432 23.02 18.48 -3.08
N SER A 433 21.76 18.89 -2.97
CA SER A 433 21.25 19.70 -1.86
C SER A 433 19.87 19.21 -1.38
N CYS A 434 19.63 19.26 -0.06
CA CYS A 434 18.28 19.05 0.50
C CYS A 434 17.33 20.22 0.18
N ALA A 435 17.88 21.35 -0.26
CA ALA A 435 17.22 22.50 -0.85
C ALA A 435 17.75 22.69 -2.28
N PRO A 436 17.30 21.89 -3.25
CA PRO A 436 17.81 21.96 -4.62
C PRO A 436 17.45 23.30 -5.28
N ASN A 437 18.19 23.68 -6.31
CA ASN A 437 17.83 24.79 -7.19
C ASN A 437 17.58 24.34 -8.64
N VAL A 438 17.67 23.03 -8.90
CA VAL A 438 17.24 22.40 -10.14
C VAL A 438 16.30 21.22 -9.90
N THR A 439 15.63 20.77 -10.95
CA THR A 439 14.86 19.51 -10.98
C THR A 439 14.97 18.83 -12.34
N ARG A 440 14.72 17.52 -12.37
CA ARG A 440 14.82 16.67 -13.56
C ARG A 440 13.44 16.41 -14.17
N ILE A 441 13.34 16.46 -15.49
CA ILE A 441 12.16 16.03 -16.25
C ILE A 441 12.55 14.96 -17.27
N THR A 442 11.86 13.83 -17.25
CA THR A 442 11.89 12.88 -18.36
C THR A 442 11.06 13.42 -19.53
N THR A 443 11.69 13.60 -20.68
CA THR A 443 11.04 14.07 -21.91
C THR A 443 10.35 12.91 -22.65
N ARG A 444 9.45 13.24 -23.60
CA ARG A 444 8.76 12.23 -24.42
C ARG A 444 9.68 11.35 -25.26
N THR A 445 10.89 11.81 -25.59
CA THR A 445 11.88 11.04 -26.35
C THR A 445 12.74 10.14 -25.46
N GLY A 446 12.56 10.19 -24.14
CA GLY A 446 13.35 9.41 -23.19
C GLY A 446 14.66 10.07 -22.77
N ARG A 447 14.89 11.32 -23.16
CA ARG A 447 15.98 12.18 -22.64
C ARG A 447 15.61 12.79 -21.28
N CYS A 448 16.58 13.28 -20.53
CA CYS A 448 16.38 14.00 -19.28
C CYS A 448 16.73 15.49 -19.44
N ALA A 449 15.85 16.38 -18.99
CA ALA A 449 16.09 17.81 -18.97
C ALA A 449 16.29 18.32 -17.54
N ILE A 450 17.23 19.27 -17.37
CA ILE A 450 17.47 19.99 -16.12
C ILE A 450 16.82 21.36 -16.18
N LEU A 451 15.90 21.59 -15.24
CA LEU A 451 15.15 22.84 -15.09
C LEU A 451 15.58 23.58 -13.83
N ILE A 452 15.74 24.89 -13.96
CA ILE A 452 15.98 25.77 -12.82
C ILE A 452 14.65 26.01 -12.08
N THR A 453 14.64 25.78 -10.76
CA THR A 453 13.43 25.87 -9.92
C THR A 453 13.37 27.14 -9.06
N ARG A 454 14.47 27.89 -8.98
CA ARG A 454 14.57 29.20 -8.32
C ARG A 454 15.79 29.96 -8.89
N PRO A 455 15.82 31.30 -8.84
CA PRO A 455 16.93 32.08 -9.38
C PRO A 455 18.29 31.65 -8.83
N ILE A 456 19.30 31.53 -9.71
CA ILE A 456 20.68 31.21 -9.34
C ILE A 456 21.56 32.39 -9.76
N PRO A 457 22.34 33.01 -8.85
CA PRO A 457 23.24 34.09 -9.21
C PRO A 457 24.41 33.58 -10.05
N LYS A 458 25.08 34.48 -10.77
CA LYS A 458 26.37 34.19 -11.42
C LYS A 458 27.36 33.64 -10.40
N GLY A 459 28.06 32.56 -10.75
CA GLY A 459 28.97 31.81 -9.89
C GLY A 459 28.27 30.78 -8.99
N GLY A 460 26.93 30.74 -8.99
CA GLY A 460 26.17 29.78 -8.18
C GLY A 460 26.31 28.35 -8.70
N GLN A 461 26.45 27.39 -7.77
CA GLN A 461 26.43 25.96 -8.06
C GLN A 461 25.00 25.48 -8.35
N LEU A 462 24.86 24.56 -9.29
CA LEU A 462 23.61 23.85 -9.57
C LEU A 462 23.53 22.61 -8.67
N TYR A 463 22.46 22.52 -7.89
CA TYR A 463 22.22 21.44 -6.95
C TYR A 463 20.95 20.67 -7.29
N ASP A 464 21.12 19.38 -7.55
CA ASP A 464 20.04 18.40 -7.69
C ASP A 464 19.65 17.83 -6.32
N ASN A 465 18.53 17.12 -6.26
CA ASN A 465 18.11 16.37 -5.09
C ASN A 465 18.23 14.86 -5.33
N TYR A 466 18.86 14.18 -4.37
CA TYR A 466 19.11 12.74 -4.40
C TYR A 466 18.02 11.95 -3.64
N GLY A 467 16.81 12.51 -3.56
CA GLY A 467 15.67 11.92 -2.85
C GLY A 467 15.50 12.36 -1.40
N MET A 468 16.36 13.26 -0.90
CA MET A 468 16.37 13.70 0.50
C MET A 468 15.98 15.18 0.62
N HIS A 469 14.72 15.52 0.32
CA HIS A 469 14.23 16.90 0.31
C HIS A 469 13.82 17.39 1.71
N HIS A 470 14.19 18.62 2.08
CA HIS A 470 13.96 19.15 3.44
C HIS A 470 12.48 19.25 3.84
N ALA A 471 11.61 19.54 2.88
CA ALA A 471 10.17 19.67 3.13
C ALA A 471 9.46 18.36 3.49
N LEU A 472 10.10 17.20 3.26
CA LEU A 472 9.49 15.87 3.44
C LEU A 472 10.13 15.04 4.55
N LEU A 473 11.40 15.29 4.86
CA LEU A 473 12.21 14.47 5.77
C LEU A 473 12.95 15.37 6.73
N THR A 474 13.09 14.97 7.99
CA THR A 474 13.85 15.69 9.01
C THR A 474 15.34 15.72 8.67
N ARG A 475 16.10 16.67 9.24
CA ARG A 475 17.55 16.76 9.03
C ARG A 475 18.28 15.46 9.36
N LYS A 476 17.87 14.78 10.43
CA LYS A 476 18.45 13.50 10.86
C LYS A 476 18.26 12.44 9.77
N GLU A 477 17.02 12.22 9.33
CA GLU A 477 16.72 11.24 8.28
C GLU A 477 17.47 11.52 6.98
N ARG A 478 17.49 12.79 6.53
CA ARG A 478 18.21 13.19 5.32
C ARG A 478 19.70 12.87 5.41
N ARG A 479 20.35 13.28 6.51
CA ARG A 479 21.80 13.04 6.71
C ARG A 479 22.13 11.57 6.86
N THR A 480 21.31 10.80 7.57
CA THR A 480 21.50 9.35 7.71
C THR A 480 21.40 8.64 6.37
N SER A 481 20.38 8.95 5.56
CA SER A 481 20.19 8.33 4.25
C SER A 481 21.28 8.69 3.25
N LEU A 482 21.68 9.96 3.18
CA LEU A 482 22.79 10.41 2.32
C LEU A 482 24.11 9.77 2.73
N LEU A 483 24.39 9.69 4.03
CA LEU A 483 25.60 9.05 4.53
C LEU A 483 25.61 7.56 4.20
N LYS A 484 24.48 6.86 4.33
CA LYS A 484 24.36 5.43 4.03
C LYS A 484 24.57 5.13 2.54
N GLN A 485 23.93 5.88 1.65
CA GLN A 485 23.95 5.58 0.21
C GLN A 485 25.09 6.28 -0.53
N TYR A 486 25.27 7.58 -0.31
CA TYR A 486 26.18 8.45 -1.05
C TYR A 486 27.47 8.77 -0.28
N ARG A 487 27.61 8.28 0.96
CA ARG A 487 28.85 8.30 1.75
C ARG A 487 29.38 9.71 2.06
N PHE A 488 28.51 10.71 2.16
CA PHE A 488 28.86 12.05 2.61
C PHE A 488 27.85 12.60 3.61
N LEU A 489 28.28 13.54 4.44
CA LEU A 489 27.40 14.30 5.35
C LEU A 489 26.97 15.60 4.67
N CYS A 490 25.66 15.82 4.53
CA CYS A 490 25.16 17.02 3.86
C CYS A 490 25.26 18.29 4.73
N GLU A 491 25.88 19.32 4.16
CA GLU A 491 26.07 20.66 4.73
C GLU A 491 25.40 21.75 3.88
N CYS A 492 24.40 21.40 3.06
CA CYS A 492 23.62 22.40 2.33
C CYS A 492 22.89 23.36 3.28
N GLU A 493 22.41 24.49 2.76
CA GLU A 493 21.69 25.51 3.51
C GLU A 493 20.57 24.93 4.40
N ALA A 494 19.82 23.94 3.91
CA ALA A 494 18.73 23.33 4.67
C ALA A 494 19.21 22.46 5.84
N CYS A 495 20.39 21.88 5.72
CA CYS A 495 21.00 21.09 6.79
C CYS A 495 21.76 21.97 7.78
N VAL A 496 22.32 23.11 7.35
CA VAL A 496 22.97 24.07 8.25
C VAL A 496 21.93 24.80 9.10
N ASN A 497 20.87 25.28 8.45
CA ASN A 497 19.82 26.09 9.09
C ASN A 497 18.65 25.26 9.65
N ASP A 498 18.74 23.93 9.59
CA ASP A 498 17.71 22.99 10.06
C ASP A 498 16.28 23.35 9.58
N TYR A 499 16.13 23.47 8.25
CA TYR A 499 14.84 23.87 7.66
C TYR A 499 13.71 22.93 8.10
N PRO A 500 12.52 23.49 8.43
CA PRO A 500 11.37 22.71 8.91
C PRO A 500 10.73 21.89 7.78
N LEU A 501 9.85 20.96 8.16
CA LEU A 501 8.98 20.24 7.24
C LEU A 501 7.96 21.19 6.58
N PHE A 502 7.35 20.75 5.47
CA PHE A 502 6.46 21.57 4.64
C PHE A 502 5.39 22.33 5.43
N ASP A 503 4.67 21.64 6.32
CA ASP A 503 3.55 22.21 7.09
C ASP A 503 3.99 23.26 8.14
N ALA A 504 5.28 23.29 8.46
CA ALA A 504 5.88 24.23 9.42
C ALA A 504 6.73 25.31 8.72
N LEU A 505 6.70 25.40 7.39
CA LEU A 505 7.41 26.45 6.66
C LEU A 505 6.78 27.82 6.94
N PRO A 506 7.58 28.86 7.19
CA PRO A 506 7.06 30.21 7.34
C PRO A 506 6.56 30.77 6.00
N SER A 507 5.53 31.60 6.07
CA SER A 507 5.00 32.32 4.91
C SER A 507 5.92 33.48 4.49
N ILE A 508 5.83 33.89 3.23
CA ILE A 508 6.41 35.15 2.72
C ILE A 508 5.62 36.38 3.19
N ASP A 509 6.14 37.57 2.94
CA ASP A 509 5.35 38.81 3.00
C ASP A 509 4.33 38.86 1.85
N LEU A 510 3.14 38.32 2.10
CA LEU A 510 2.04 38.25 1.14
C LEU A 510 1.51 39.64 0.72
N VAL A 511 1.72 40.68 1.53
CA VAL A 511 1.32 42.05 1.18
C VAL A 511 2.20 42.59 0.06
N ARG A 512 3.52 42.31 0.16
CA ARG A 512 4.50 42.73 -0.83
C ARG A 512 4.45 41.92 -2.12
N HIS A 513 4.28 40.60 -2.01
CA HIS A 513 4.45 39.68 -3.15
C HIS A 513 3.14 39.20 -3.76
N GLY A 514 2.01 39.40 -3.06
CA GLY A 514 0.71 38.85 -3.45
C GLY A 514 0.57 37.38 -3.05
N ALA A 515 -0.67 36.93 -2.86
CA ALA A 515 -0.96 35.53 -2.56
C ALA A 515 -1.17 34.72 -3.85
N ILE A 516 -0.77 33.45 -3.80
CA ILE A 516 -1.11 32.46 -4.82
C ILE A 516 -2.12 31.46 -4.25
N ASP A 517 -3.19 31.18 -4.98
CA ASP A 517 -4.13 30.12 -4.63
C ASP A 517 -3.54 28.75 -5.00
N ALA A 518 -2.58 28.30 -4.19
CA ALA A 518 -1.86 27.07 -4.46
C ALA A 518 -2.79 25.85 -4.49
N GLN A 519 -3.79 25.81 -3.62
CA GLN A 519 -4.75 24.71 -3.53
C GLN A 519 -5.69 24.67 -4.74
N GLY A 520 -6.22 25.82 -5.17
CA GLY A 520 -7.05 25.90 -6.37
C GLY A 520 -6.28 25.52 -7.64
N ILE A 521 -5.06 26.04 -7.80
CA ILE A 521 -4.19 25.69 -8.94
C ILE A 521 -3.85 24.20 -8.93
N HIS A 522 -3.54 23.62 -7.76
CA HIS A 522 -3.29 22.19 -7.63
C HIS A 522 -4.51 21.39 -8.09
N ALA A 523 -5.71 21.74 -7.62
CA ALA A 523 -6.95 21.06 -8.00
C ALA A 523 -7.19 21.08 -9.52
N GLU A 524 -6.84 22.16 -10.20
CA GLU A 524 -6.91 22.25 -11.67
C GLU A 524 -5.84 21.39 -12.37
N LEU A 525 -4.58 21.44 -11.91
CA LEU A 525 -3.46 20.70 -12.53
C LEU A 525 -3.56 19.17 -12.34
N VAL A 526 -4.24 18.72 -11.29
CA VAL A 526 -4.53 17.30 -11.04
C VAL A 526 -5.36 16.69 -12.18
N LEU A 527 -6.22 17.48 -12.83
CA LEU A 527 -7.03 17.08 -13.99
C LEU A 527 -6.20 16.91 -15.28
N HIS A 528 -4.91 17.24 -15.25
CA HIS A 528 -3.94 16.96 -16.32
C HIS A 528 -4.29 17.60 -17.68
N GLN A 529 -4.86 18.81 -17.65
CA GLN A 529 -5.23 19.56 -18.84
C GLN A 529 -4.05 20.38 -19.38
N ALA A 530 -3.58 20.06 -20.58
CA ALA A 530 -2.43 20.72 -21.19
C ALA A 530 -2.65 22.23 -21.44
N SER A 531 -3.86 22.63 -21.84
CA SER A 531 -4.21 24.06 -22.03
C SER A 531 -4.08 24.86 -20.74
N LYS A 532 -4.59 24.31 -19.63
CA LYS A 532 -4.50 24.94 -18.31
C LYS A 532 -3.07 25.02 -17.81
N ALA A 533 -2.29 23.95 -17.97
CA ALA A 533 -0.87 23.96 -17.63
C ALA A 533 -0.08 25.01 -18.44
N ALA A 534 -0.36 25.15 -19.74
CA ALA A 534 0.25 26.18 -20.60
C ALA A 534 -0.11 27.61 -20.18
N GLU A 535 -1.36 27.83 -19.73
CA GLU A 535 -1.81 29.12 -19.22
C GLU A 535 -1.14 29.51 -17.89
N LEU A 536 -0.98 28.53 -17.00
CA LEU A 536 -0.44 28.73 -15.65
C LEU A 536 1.08 28.85 -15.61
N LEU A 537 1.80 28.07 -16.42
CA LEU A 537 3.26 27.95 -16.36
C LEU A 537 3.98 29.33 -16.40
N PRO A 538 3.68 30.26 -17.31
CA PRO A 538 4.34 31.58 -17.33
C PRO A 538 4.02 32.45 -16.10
N LYS A 539 2.87 32.25 -15.44
CA LYS A 539 2.49 32.95 -14.21
C LYS A 539 3.32 32.43 -13.04
N LEU A 540 3.41 31.09 -12.91
CA LEU A 540 4.21 30.41 -11.88
C LEU A 540 5.69 30.75 -12.00
N VAL A 541 6.24 30.73 -13.23
CA VAL A 541 7.63 31.12 -13.52
C VAL A 541 7.91 32.56 -13.08
N ARG A 542 7.05 33.53 -13.43
CA ARG A 542 7.23 34.92 -13.00
C ARG A 542 7.18 35.07 -11.48
N TYR A 543 6.25 34.38 -10.84
CA TYR A 543 6.12 34.40 -9.38
C TYR A 543 7.38 33.84 -8.71
N LEU A 544 7.85 32.65 -9.09
CA LEU A 544 9.08 32.05 -8.58
C LEU A 544 10.31 32.95 -8.76
N ASN A 545 10.43 33.64 -9.88
CA ASN A 545 11.53 34.57 -10.10
C ASN A 545 11.46 35.81 -9.18
N SER A 546 10.26 36.21 -8.73
CA SER A 546 10.07 37.35 -7.84
C SER A 546 10.31 37.05 -6.35
N ILE A 547 10.05 35.80 -5.91
CA ILE A 547 10.14 35.40 -4.49
C ILE A 547 11.24 34.38 -4.20
N GLY A 548 11.81 33.74 -5.23
CA GLY A 548 12.66 32.56 -5.05
C GLY A 548 13.96 32.79 -4.26
N ARG A 549 14.36 34.05 -4.05
CA ARG A 549 15.51 34.42 -3.20
C ARG A 549 15.22 34.27 -1.69
N ASP A 550 13.95 34.26 -1.28
CA ASP A 550 13.55 34.21 0.13
C ASP A 550 13.33 32.77 0.65
N TYR A 551 13.67 31.75 -0.16
CA TYR A 551 13.56 30.33 0.17
C TYR A 551 14.17 30.01 1.55
N PRO A 552 13.57 29.14 2.39
CA PRO A 552 12.45 28.23 2.14
C PRO A 552 11.12 28.75 2.71
N ARG A 553 10.18 29.16 1.85
CA ARG A 553 8.89 29.68 2.30
C ARG A 553 7.76 28.83 1.74
N TYR A 554 6.67 28.75 2.48
CA TYR A 554 5.52 27.92 2.12
C TYR A 554 5.07 28.17 0.67
N GLU A 555 4.94 29.44 0.28
CA GLU A 555 4.49 29.85 -1.06
C GLU A 555 5.52 29.51 -2.14
N ILE A 556 6.81 29.58 -1.84
CA ILE A 556 7.88 29.23 -2.79
C ILE A 556 7.85 27.73 -3.04
N CYS A 557 7.86 26.91 -1.99
CA CYS A 557 7.83 25.45 -2.10
C CYS A 557 6.54 24.97 -2.79
N SER A 558 5.39 25.55 -2.43
CA SER A 558 4.12 25.28 -3.10
C SER A 558 4.18 25.64 -4.58
N CYS A 559 4.69 26.83 -4.92
CA CYS A 559 4.78 27.25 -6.32
C CYS A 559 5.78 26.41 -7.14
N GLN A 560 6.87 25.93 -6.54
CA GLN A 560 7.83 25.03 -7.20
C GLN A 560 7.16 23.71 -7.61
N GLU A 561 6.29 23.15 -6.76
CA GLU A 561 5.53 21.93 -7.07
C GLU A 561 4.52 22.17 -8.21
N LEU A 562 3.78 23.28 -8.16
CA LEU A 562 2.83 23.65 -9.23
C LEU A 562 3.54 23.92 -10.56
N PHE A 563 4.69 24.57 -10.51
CA PHE A 563 5.56 24.81 -11.67
C PHE A 563 6.02 23.48 -12.28
N LEU A 564 6.57 22.59 -11.45
CA LEU A 564 7.02 21.27 -11.88
C LEU A 564 5.87 20.48 -12.50
N ARG A 565 4.71 20.44 -11.85
CA ARG A 565 3.51 19.75 -12.33
C ARG A 565 3.02 20.27 -13.67
N SER A 566 3.01 21.60 -13.85
CA SER A 566 2.65 22.23 -15.12
C SER A 566 3.62 21.82 -16.23
N PHE A 567 4.91 21.80 -15.93
CA PHE A 567 5.95 21.38 -16.88
C PHE A 567 5.82 19.90 -17.26
N GLN A 568 5.56 19.01 -16.29
CA GLN A 568 5.34 17.58 -16.53
C GLN A 568 4.18 17.35 -17.50
N ILE A 569 3.02 18.01 -17.30
CA ILE A 569 1.87 17.91 -18.20
C ILE A 569 2.25 18.28 -19.65
N LEU A 570 3.07 19.32 -19.82
CA LEU A 570 3.43 19.85 -21.12
C LEU A 570 4.52 19.06 -21.83
N HIS A 571 5.49 18.48 -21.10
CA HIS A 571 6.72 17.93 -21.71
C HIS A 571 7.01 16.45 -21.41
N MET A 572 6.37 15.85 -20.41
CA MET A 572 6.58 14.44 -20.03
C MET A 572 5.66 13.50 -20.83
N PRO A 573 6.04 12.21 -21.00
CA PRO A 573 5.10 11.18 -21.46
C PRO A 573 3.98 10.94 -20.45
N THR A 574 2.78 10.69 -20.98
CA THR A 574 1.56 10.41 -20.22
C THR A 574 0.97 9.08 -20.68
N SER A 575 0.33 8.36 -19.76
CA SER A 575 -0.29 7.05 -20.01
C SER A 575 -1.24 7.09 -21.21
N GLU A 576 -0.95 6.31 -22.25
CA GLU A 576 -1.85 6.15 -23.41
C GLU A 576 -3.15 5.45 -23.01
N SER A 577 -3.12 4.66 -21.94
CA SER A 577 -4.26 3.88 -21.47
C SER A 577 -5.41 4.75 -20.93
N ALA A 578 -5.12 5.98 -20.51
CA ALA A 578 -6.03 6.88 -19.80
C ALA A 578 -7.38 7.06 -20.52
N GLN A 579 -7.33 7.38 -21.80
CA GLN A 579 -8.51 7.65 -22.65
C GLN A 579 -9.40 6.43 -22.88
N TYR A 580 -8.90 5.22 -22.58
CA TYR A 580 -9.59 3.96 -22.86
C TYR A 580 -10.29 3.38 -21.63
N TRP A 581 -10.02 3.90 -20.43
CA TRP A 581 -10.69 3.45 -19.22
C TRP A 581 -12.20 3.72 -19.22
N LYS A 582 -12.67 4.67 -20.03
CA LYS A 582 -14.11 4.91 -20.27
C LYS A 582 -14.84 3.70 -20.88
N TYR A 583 -14.11 2.79 -21.52
CA TYR A 583 -14.67 1.54 -22.06
C TYR A 583 -14.61 0.38 -21.06
N CYS A 584 -13.95 0.56 -19.91
CA CYS A 584 -13.74 -0.50 -18.92
C CYS A 584 -14.69 -0.39 -17.73
N ASN A 585 -15.04 -1.52 -17.10
CA ASN A 585 -15.69 -1.50 -15.79
C ASN A 585 -14.63 -1.34 -14.67
N PRO A 586 -14.95 -0.63 -13.57
CA PRO A 586 -14.01 -0.43 -12.46
C PRO A 586 -13.65 -1.76 -11.75
N CYS A 587 -12.37 -1.92 -11.40
CA CYS A 587 -11.89 -3.05 -10.59
C CYS A 587 -12.35 -2.89 -9.13
N ARG A 588 -13.04 -3.90 -8.60
CA ARG A 588 -13.59 -3.91 -7.22
C ARG A 588 -13.32 -5.21 -6.46
N ASN A 589 -12.17 -5.87 -6.69
CA ASN A 589 -11.80 -7.11 -5.97
C ASN A 589 -10.97 -6.77 -4.70
N ASP A 590 -11.36 -7.28 -3.53
CA ASP A 590 -10.69 -7.08 -2.22
C ASP A 590 -9.23 -7.57 -2.25
N GLN A 591 -9.00 -8.79 -2.73
CA GLN A 591 -7.69 -9.41 -2.86
C GLN A 591 -6.75 -8.60 -3.76
N LYS A 592 -7.25 -8.13 -4.91
CA LYS A 592 -6.43 -7.31 -5.84
C LYS A 592 -6.11 -5.93 -5.28
N LEU A 593 -7.03 -5.36 -4.51
CA LEU A 593 -6.81 -4.10 -3.80
C LEU A 593 -5.72 -4.30 -2.73
N VAL A 594 -5.82 -5.34 -1.91
CA VAL A 594 -4.85 -5.64 -0.86
C VAL A 594 -3.48 -6.00 -1.44
N ALA A 595 -3.41 -6.84 -2.48
CA ALA A 595 -2.14 -7.16 -3.14
C ALA A 595 -1.47 -5.92 -3.73
N HIS A 596 -2.25 -5.02 -4.36
CA HIS A 596 -1.73 -3.76 -4.87
C HIS A 596 -1.25 -2.82 -3.76
N VAL A 597 -2.03 -2.69 -2.68
CA VAL A 597 -1.66 -1.88 -1.52
C VAL A 597 -0.41 -2.44 -0.86
N LEU A 598 -0.33 -3.75 -0.62
CA LEU A 598 0.86 -4.41 -0.06
C LEU A 598 2.08 -4.21 -0.97
N GLN A 599 1.96 -4.41 -2.28
CA GLN A 599 3.07 -4.17 -3.23
C GLN A 599 3.58 -2.72 -3.17
N TYR A 600 2.67 -1.75 -3.08
CA TYR A 600 3.02 -0.32 -2.93
C TYR A 600 3.60 -0.01 -1.54
N MET A 601 3.04 -0.64 -0.51
CA MET A 601 3.40 -0.47 0.89
C MET A 601 4.74 -1.09 1.23
N THR A 602 5.12 -2.22 0.61
CA THR A 602 6.45 -2.83 0.77
C THR A 602 7.55 -1.89 0.24
N GLN A 603 7.27 -1.06 -0.77
CA GLN A 603 8.19 -0.03 -1.26
C GLN A 603 8.26 1.22 -0.35
N ALA A 604 7.26 1.45 0.50
CA ALA A 604 7.17 2.63 1.36
C ALA A 604 7.45 2.35 2.86
N LEU A 605 7.32 1.11 3.31
CA LEU A 605 7.38 0.75 4.74
C LEU A 605 8.76 0.37 5.26
N GLU A 606 9.80 0.51 4.45
CA GLU A 606 11.16 0.76 4.97
C GLU A 606 11.36 2.23 5.37
N ALA A 607 10.41 3.12 5.05
CA ALA A 607 10.51 4.56 5.26
C ALA A 607 9.37 5.18 6.11
N VAL A 608 8.48 4.36 6.68
CA VAL A 608 7.52 4.83 7.70
C VAL A 608 8.07 4.41 9.05
N ASP A 609 8.18 5.39 9.95
CA ASP A 609 8.67 5.25 11.33
C ASP A 609 8.37 3.87 11.95
N PRO A 610 9.29 3.29 12.72
CA PRO A 610 8.91 2.23 13.64
C PRO A 610 7.70 2.76 14.41
N LEU A 611 6.58 2.01 14.35
CA LEU A 611 5.42 2.28 15.19
C LEU A 611 5.93 2.66 16.57
N PRO A 612 5.47 3.77 17.17
CA PRO A 612 6.00 4.23 18.45
C PRO A 612 6.06 3.02 19.37
N VAL A 613 7.27 2.78 19.89
CA VAL A 613 7.56 1.69 20.82
C VAL A 613 6.42 1.70 21.85
N MET A 614 5.83 0.53 22.11
CA MET A 614 4.70 0.41 23.05
C MET A 614 4.98 1.02 24.44
N ASP A 615 6.24 1.33 24.73
CA ASP A 615 6.71 1.99 25.95
C ASP A 615 6.12 3.40 26.16
N ASP A 616 5.76 4.15 25.12
CA ASP A 616 5.21 5.52 25.30
C ASP A 616 3.68 5.55 25.56
N LEU A 617 3.01 4.38 25.58
CA LEU A 617 1.56 4.24 25.80
C LEU A 617 1.22 3.40 27.04
N HIS A 618 1.94 3.62 28.16
CA HIS A 618 1.63 3.04 29.48
C HIS A 618 0.21 3.33 30.03
N ILE A 619 -0.65 4.04 29.28
CA ILE A 619 -2.01 4.44 29.65
C ILE A 619 -2.95 3.23 29.88
N SER A 620 -2.72 2.09 29.21
CA SER A 620 -3.56 0.89 29.37
C SER A 620 -3.02 -0.17 30.32
N CYS A 621 -1.83 0.02 30.89
CA CYS A 621 -1.29 -0.89 31.87
C CYS A 621 -1.97 -0.67 33.23
N LYS A 622 -1.98 -1.72 34.06
CA LYS A 622 -2.35 -1.57 35.46
C LYS A 622 -1.31 -0.69 36.16
N SER A 623 -1.77 0.30 36.92
CA SER A 623 -0.95 1.19 37.74
C SER A 623 -1.80 1.71 38.89
N ASN A 624 -1.41 1.35 40.12
CA ASN A 624 -2.10 1.84 41.32
C ASN A 624 -1.95 3.36 41.48
N GLU A 625 -0.80 3.91 41.10
CA GLU A 625 -0.56 5.36 41.11
C GLU A 625 -1.54 6.07 40.16
N ARG A 626 -1.69 5.55 38.93
CA ARG A 626 -2.64 6.11 37.97
C ARG A 626 -4.08 5.97 38.46
N ALA A 627 -4.42 4.87 39.11
CA ALA A 627 -5.73 4.65 39.70
C ALA A 627 -6.06 5.73 40.76
N LEU A 628 -5.08 6.07 41.62
CA LEU A 628 -5.22 7.12 42.63
C LEU A 628 -5.31 8.52 42.00
N GLN A 629 -4.51 8.82 40.97
CA GLN A 629 -4.59 10.10 40.24
C GLN A 629 -5.97 10.30 39.60
N LEU A 630 -6.52 9.28 38.93
CA LEU A 630 -7.86 9.35 38.31
C LEU A 630 -8.98 9.50 39.34
N LEU A 631 -8.78 9.00 40.56
CA LEU A 631 -9.68 9.26 41.68
C LEU A 631 -9.57 10.71 42.16
N ALA A 632 -8.36 11.28 42.20
CA ALA A 632 -8.05 12.64 42.66
C ALA A 632 -8.51 13.73 41.66
N ASP A 633 -8.30 13.54 40.36
CA ASP A 633 -8.61 14.51 39.29
C ASP A 633 -10.13 14.77 39.10
N ARG A 634 -11.00 13.96 39.70
CA ARG A 634 -12.46 14.20 39.71
C ARG A 634 -12.99 14.84 41.02
N PHE A 635 -12.11 15.30 41.91
CA PHE A 635 -12.52 15.96 43.17
C PHE A 635 -12.90 17.43 42.98
N LEU A 636 -14.17 17.66 42.64
CA LEU A 636 -14.90 18.87 43.03
C LEU A 636 -16.39 18.54 43.04
N LEU A 637 -16.82 17.69 43.97
CA LEU A 637 -18.19 17.55 44.50
C LEU A 637 -18.21 16.31 45.42
N LEU A 638 -18.11 16.54 46.73
CA LEU A 638 -18.78 15.78 47.81
C LEU A 638 -18.22 16.23 49.16
N SER A 639 -18.75 17.35 49.67
CA SER A 639 -18.64 17.74 51.07
C SER A 639 -19.91 17.45 51.87
N HIS A 640 -20.90 16.74 51.31
CA HIS A 640 -22.21 16.58 51.96
C HIS A 640 -22.79 15.16 51.77
N GLY A 641 -22.77 14.38 52.85
CA GLY A 641 -23.76 13.35 53.23
C GLY A 641 -24.11 12.23 52.23
N MET A 642 -23.85 10.97 52.62
CA MET A 642 -24.51 9.81 52.01
C MET A 642 -26.01 9.84 52.31
N ALA A 643 -26.83 10.36 51.38
CA ALA A 643 -28.28 10.42 51.58
C ALA A 643 -29.16 10.15 50.35
N SER A 644 -28.62 10.00 49.13
CA SER A 644 -29.43 9.64 47.94
C SER A 644 -28.89 8.41 47.18
N PRO A 645 -29.78 7.56 46.61
CA PRO A 645 -29.40 6.46 45.70
C PRO A 645 -28.50 6.88 44.53
N ASP A 646 -28.70 8.08 43.98
CA ASP A 646 -27.92 8.60 42.84
C ASP A 646 -26.44 8.87 43.21
N ASN A 647 -26.19 9.38 44.43
CA ASN A 647 -24.83 9.58 44.93
C ASN A 647 -24.09 8.25 45.10
N MET A 648 -24.78 7.17 45.48
CA MET A 648 -24.20 5.83 45.61
C MET A 648 -23.85 5.21 44.25
N LEU A 649 -24.64 5.46 43.21
CA LEU A 649 -24.36 4.96 41.85
C LEU A 649 -23.12 5.63 41.24
N HIS A 650 -22.95 6.93 41.47
CA HIS A 650 -21.75 7.65 41.07
C HIS A 650 -20.49 7.12 41.77
N GLN A 651 -20.58 6.77 43.05
CA GLN A 651 -19.46 6.12 43.76
C GLN A 651 -19.12 4.75 43.18
N LEU A 652 -20.10 3.95 42.76
CA LEU A 652 -19.83 2.66 42.13
C LEU A 652 -19.03 2.78 40.83
N GLU A 653 -19.36 3.77 39.99
CA GLU A 653 -18.60 4.05 38.78
C GLU A 653 -17.15 4.43 39.11
N ARG A 654 -16.93 5.29 40.12
CA ARG A 654 -15.58 5.66 40.59
C ARG A 654 -14.78 4.45 41.08
N LEU A 655 -15.41 3.58 41.87
CA LEU A 655 -14.79 2.34 42.33
C LEU A 655 -14.42 1.42 41.14
N ASN A 656 -15.27 1.34 40.13
CA ASN A 656 -14.97 0.56 38.93
C ASN A 656 -13.85 1.17 38.07
N VAL A 657 -13.76 2.51 37.97
CA VAL A 657 -12.61 3.20 37.36
C VAL A 657 -11.32 2.86 38.09
N PHE A 658 -11.34 2.91 39.42
CA PHE A 658 -10.20 2.56 40.25
C PHE A 658 -9.79 1.11 40.02
N LEU A 659 -10.72 0.15 40.20
CA LEU A 659 -10.47 -1.28 39.98
C LEU A 659 -9.95 -1.60 38.56
N ALA A 660 -10.44 -0.88 37.54
CA ALA A 660 -9.94 -1.03 36.17
C ALA A 660 -8.44 -0.72 36.05
N HIS A 661 -7.92 0.24 36.81
CA HIS A 661 -6.51 0.64 36.75
C HIS A 661 -5.65 -0.04 37.83
N SER A 662 -6.23 -0.52 38.92
CA SER A 662 -5.48 -1.19 39.99
C SER A 662 -4.86 -2.51 39.55
N GLU A 663 -3.67 -2.78 40.06
CA GLU A 663 -3.03 -4.08 39.96
C GLU A 663 -3.81 -5.12 40.79
N PRO A 664 -3.96 -6.36 40.28
CA PRO A 664 -4.69 -7.41 40.99
C PRO A 664 -4.11 -7.69 42.38
N GLY A 665 -4.97 -7.81 43.39
CA GLY A 665 -4.59 -8.25 44.73
C GLY A 665 -3.98 -7.19 45.66
N THR A 666 -3.92 -5.92 45.24
CA THR A 666 -3.41 -4.83 46.09
C THR A 666 -4.37 -4.47 47.21
N ALA A 667 -3.85 -4.00 48.35
CA ALA A 667 -4.67 -3.59 49.50
C ALA A 667 -5.74 -2.56 49.12
N ALA A 668 -5.38 -1.56 48.32
CA ALA A 668 -6.32 -0.54 47.86
C ALA A 668 -7.42 -1.10 46.93
N ALA A 669 -7.11 -2.06 46.06
CA ALA A 669 -8.12 -2.74 45.23
C ALA A 669 -9.09 -3.56 46.09
N LEU A 670 -8.59 -4.19 47.15
CA LEU A 670 -9.42 -4.92 48.11
C LEU A 670 -10.33 -3.97 48.90
N GLU A 671 -9.83 -2.82 49.35
CA GLU A 671 -10.64 -1.78 50.00
C GLU A 671 -11.76 -1.27 49.08
N ALA A 672 -11.47 -1.03 47.80
CA ALA A 672 -12.50 -0.63 46.83
C ALA A 672 -13.59 -1.71 46.65
N LEU A 673 -13.24 -2.99 46.71
CA LEU A 673 -14.22 -4.09 46.69
C LEU A 673 -15.04 -4.18 47.98
N ILE A 674 -14.44 -3.87 49.14
CA ILE A 674 -15.14 -3.79 50.43
C ILE A 674 -16.17 -2.65 50.40
N GLU A 675 -15.79 -1.48 49.88
CA GLU A 675 -16.70 -0.34 49.73
C GLU A 675 -17.84 -0.68 48.76
N ARG A 676 -17.53 -1.32 47.62
CA ARG A 676 -18.54 -1.80 46.67
C ARG A 676 -19.52 -2.80 47.31
N THR A 677 -19.02 -3.70 48.18
CA THR A 677 -19.83 -4.65 48.97
C THR A 677 -20.77 -3.91 49.92
N SER A 678 -20.27 -2.88 50.59
CA SER A 678 -21.03 -2.06 51.54
C SER A 678 -22.15 -1.27 50.85
N ILE A 679 -21.87 -0.68 49.68
CA ILE A 679 -22.88 0.02 48.87
C ILE A 679 -23.98 -0.94 48.42
N ALA A 680 -23.62 -2.14 47.93
CA ALA A 680 -24.58 -3.16 47.52
C ALA A 680 -25.53 -3.55 48.67
N PHE A 681 -24.99 -3.74 49.88
CA PHE A 681 -25.79 -4.04 51.07
C PHE A 681 -26.76 -2.92 51.46
N HIS A 682 -26.32 -1.66 51.43
CA HIS A 682 -27.17 -0.51 51.79
C HIS A 682 -28.33 -0.31 50.81
N LEU A 683 -28.09 -0.56 49.51
CA LEU A 683 -29.11 -0.52 48.47
C LEU A 683 -30.00 -1.78 48.42
N GLN A 684 -29.89 -2.66 49.44
CA GLN A 684 -30.60 -3.94 49.54
C GLN A 684 -30.38 -4.87 48.33
N GLN A 685 -29.25 -4.72 47.64
CA GLN A 685 -28.83 -5.59 46.54
C GLN A 685 -28.03 -6.78 47.08
N ASP A 686 -28.67 -7.60 47.92
CA ASP A 686 -28.02 -8.63 48.73
C ASP A 686 -27.27 -9.69 47.91
N HIS A 687 -27.73 -9.98 46.68
CA HIS A 687 -27.03 -10.88 45.76
C HIS A 687 -25.70 -10.32 45.29
N TYR A 688 -25.61 -9.02 45.01
CA TYR A 688 -24.36 -8.37 44.62
C TYR A 688 -23.41 -8.22 45.81
N CYS A 689 -23.94 -8.03 47.03
CA CYS A 689 -23.15 -8.07 48.26
C CYS A 689 -22.45 -9.44 48.40
N VAL A 690 -23.19 -10.53 48.21
CA VAL A 690 -22.65 -11.90 48.24
C VAL A 690 -21.62 -12.14 47.13
N TYR A 691 -21.86 -11.65 45.92
CA TYR A 691 -20.93 -11.77 44.80
C TYR A 691 -19.59 -11.08 45.10
N ASN A 692 -19.63 -9.83 45.55
CA ASN A 692 -18.42 -9.07 45.86
C ASN A 692 -17.62 -9.70 47.00
N TYR A 693 -18.30 -10.26 48.00
CA TYR A 693 -17.65 -11.05 49.04
C TYR A 693 -16.91 -12.27 48.47
N SER A 694 -17.49 -12.97 47.48
CA SER A 694 -16.82 -14.12 46.85
C SER A 694 -15.51 -13.72 46.14
N LEU A 695 -15.47 -12.55 45.50
CA LEU A 695 -14.25 -12.02 44.87
C LEU A 695 -13.16 -11.70 45.90
N LEU A 696 -13.55 -11.15 47.05
CA LEU A 696 -12.64 -10.89 48.17
C LEU A 696 -12.04 -12.20 48.72
N THR A 697 -12.88 -13.23 48.92
CA THR A 697 -12.41 -14.55 49.39
C THR A 697 -11.49 -15.24 48.40
N ALA A 698 -11.77 -15.14 47.10
CA ALA A 698 -10.92 -15.68 46.05
C ALA A 698 -9.53 -15.01 46.00
N SER A 699 -9.44 -13.77 46.50
CA SER A 699 -8.19 -13.00 46.61
C SER A 699 -7.46 -13.22 47.95
N GLY A 700 -7.89 -14.19 48.77
CA GLY A 700 -7.28 -14.50 50.06
C GLY A 700 -7.53 -13.47 51.17
N SER A 701 -8.43 -12.51 50.97
CA SER A 701 -8.66 -11.38 51.88
C SER A 701 -10.06 -11.42 52.48
N THR A 702 -10.17 -11.44 53.82
CA THR A 702 -11.47 -11.36 54.52
C THR A 702 -11.39 -10.46 55.74
N GLY A 703 -12.20 -9.41 55.78
CA GLY A 703 -12.36 -8.54 56.94
C GLY A 703 -13.63 -8.88 57.73
N ARG A 704 -13.59 -8.74 59.06
CA ARG A 704 -14.72 -9.03 59.99
C ARG A 704 -16.02 -8.33 59.59
N VAL A 705 -15.93 -7.08 59.12
CA VAL A 705 -17.07 -6.26 58.67
C VAL A 705 -17.73 -6.85 57.41
N CYS A 706 -16.95 -7.28 56.43
CA CYS A 706 -17.48 -7.92 55.22
C CYS A 706 -18.17 -9.24 55.52
N SER A 707 -17.66 -10.05 56.45
CA SER A 707 -18.30 -11.30 56.86
C SER A 707 -19.65 -11.04 57.57
N LEU A 708 -19.77 -9.94 58.33
CA LEU A 708 -21.05 -9.53 58.93
C LEU A 708 -22.06 -9.07 57.88
N LEU A 709 -21.65 -8.21 56.94
CA LEU A 709 -22.50 -7.77 55.82
C LEU A 709 -22.95 -8.96 54.96
N TYR A 710 -22.04 -9.89 54.67
CA TYR A 710 -22.35 -11.13 53.97
C TYR A 710 -23.41 -11.96 54.71
N ASN A 711 -23.22 -12.19 56.01
CA ASN A 711 -24.16 -12.98 56.81
C ASN A 711 -25.54 -12.30 56.89
N ALA A 712 -25.58 -10.98 57.05
CA ALA A 712 -26.81 -10.21 57.04
C ALA A 712 -27.51 -10.26 55.68
N ALA A 713 -26.78 -10.04 54.57
CA ALA A 713 -27.30 -10.12 53.20
C ALA A 713 -27.86 -11.52 52.89
N ARG A 714 -27.13 -12.57 53.30
CA ARG A 714 -27.54 -13.96 53.14
C ARG A 714 -28.84 -14.25 53.89
N THR A 715 -29.04 -13.63 55.05
CA THR A 715 -30.22 -13.83 55.90
C THR A 715 -31.44 -13.05 55.40
N ARG A 716 -31.26 -11.84 54.83
CA ARG A 716 -32.34 -11.00 54.26
C ARG A 716 -33.01 -11.55 52.99
N ARG A 717 -32.47 -12.63 52.42
CA ARG A 717 -32.77 -13.08 51.05
C ARG A 717 -34.21 -13.60 50.87
N PHE A 718 -35.16 -12.73 50.54
CA PHE A 718 -36.42 -13.06 49.85
C PHE A 718 -36.24 -12.79 48.34
N GLY A 719 -36.09 -13.82 47.50
CA GLY A 719 -36.12 -13.69 46.03
C GLY A 719 -34.91 -14.25 45.25
N SER A 720 -35.15 -14.50 43.96
CA SER A 720 -34.48 -15.47 43.07
C SER A 720 -32.94 -15.48 42.99
N PRO A 721 -32.33 -16.65 42.66
CA PRO A 721 -30.88 -16.82 42.53
C PRO A 721 -30.24 -15.88 41.49
N MET A 722 -28.95 -15.60 41.69
CA MET A 722 -28.11 -14.81 40.79
C MET A 722 -28.02 -15.52 39.44
N ARG A 723 -28.89 -15.15 38.50
CA ARG A 723 -28.75 -15.59 37.10
C ARG A 723 -27.77 -14.65 36.45
N SER A 724 -26.61 -15.16 36.05
CA SER A 724 -25.91 -14.51 34.94
C SER A 724 -26.93 -14.38 33.80
N PRO A 725 -26.98 -13.27 33.05
CA PRO A 725 -27.78 -13.20 31.82
C PRO A 725 -27.44 -14.34 30.83
N PHE A 726 -26.32 -15.03 31.05
CA PHE A 726 -25.83 -16.20 30.33
C PHE A 726 -25.81 -17.50 31.18
N GLY A 727 -26.19 -17.45 32.46
CA GLY A 727 -26.05 -18.52 33.46
C GLY A 727 -27.13 -19.60 33.43
N GLY A 728 -28.03 -19.54 32.45
CA GLY A 728 -28.90 -20.64 32.09
C GLY A 728 -29.06 -20.61 30.59
N ASP A 729 -28.34 -21.47 29.88
CA ASP A 729 -28.60 -21.76 28.47
C ASP A 729 -29.97 -22.45 28.38
N THR A 730 -31.04 -21.69 28.56
CA THR A 730 -32.42 -22.16 28.44
C THR A 730 -32.89 -21.94 27.02
N GLY A 731 -32.15 -22.49 26.04
CA GLY A 731 -32.69 -22.84 24.72
C GLY A 731 -33.54 -21.79 23.99
N ARG A 732 -33.37 -20.49 24.25
CA ARG A 732 -34.19 -19.46 23.58
C ARG A 732 -33.65 -19.25 22.17
N GLN A 733 -34.29 -19.98 21.25
CA GLN A 733 -34.10 -19.98 19.81
C GLN A 733 -34.02 -18.56 19.23
N ARG A 734 -33.32 -18.43 18.10
CA ARG A 734 -33.49 -17.27 17.24
C ARG A 734 -34.97 -17.25 16.80
N ILE A 735 -35.72 -16.26 17.26
CA ILE A 735 -37.14 -16.14 16.90
C ILE A 735 -37.21 -15.44 15.55
N TYR A 736 -37.80 -16.10 14.56
CA TYR A 736 -38.19 -15.50 13.28
C TYR A 736 -39.67 -15.77 13.10
N ALA A 737 -40.51 -14.79 13.44
CA ALA A 737 -41.95 -14.94 13.37
C ALA A 737 -42.48 -14.25 12.11
N ASN A 738 -43.09 -15.02 11.21
CA ASN A 738 -43.85 -14.53 10.06
C ASN A 738 -43.06 -13.59 9.12
N VAL A 739 -41.82 -13.93 8.78
CA VAL A 739 -41.00 -13.14 7.84
C VAL A 739 -40.49 -14.01 6.69
N ARG A 740 -40.29 -13.43 5.51
CA ARG A 740 -39.64 -14.04 4.34
C ARG A 740 -38.66 -13.08 3.70
N CYS A 741 -37.55 -13.59 3.20
CA CYS A 741 -36.63 -12.78 2.40
C CYS A 741 -37.12 -12.73 0.94
N ALA A 742 -36.91 -11.59 0.27
CA ALA A 742 -37.17 -11.38 -1.15
C ALA A 742 -36.05 -10.53 -1.75
N THR A 743 -36.03 -10.38 -3.08
CA THR A 743 -35.09 -9.49 -3.77
C THR A 743 -35.82 -8.53 -4.71
N SER A 744 -35.26 -7.33 -4.85
CA SER A 744 -35.75 -6.26 -5.69
C SER A 744 -34.57 -5.56 -6.37
N ALA A 745 -34.72 -5.18 -7.64
CA ALA A 745 -33.66 -4.53 -8.42
C ALA A 745 -33.15 -3.21 -7.80
N PRO A 746 -34.01 -2.25 -7.39
CA PRO A 746 -33.55 -1.00 -6.76
C PRO A 746 -33.06 -1.14 -5.31
N TYR A 747 -33.64 -2.05 -4.53
CA TYR A 747 -33.45 -2.12 -3.07
C TYR A 747 -32.61 -3.31 -2.60
N GLY A 748 -32.23 -4.21 -3.50
CA GLY A 748 -31.51 -5.43 -3.14
C GLY A 748 -32.40 -6.40 -2.35
N ARG A 749 -31.90 -6.91 -1.23
CA ARG A 749 -32.65 -7.81 -0.34
C ARG A 749 -33.77 -7.05 0.37
N LEU A 750 -34.95 -7.64 0.47
CA LEU A 750 -36.07 -7.17 1.29
C LEU A 750 -36.41 -8.23 2.33
N LEU A 751 -36.78 -7.80 3.54
CA LEU A 751 -37.39 -8.67 4.53
C LEU A 751 -38.88 -8.32 4.58
N LEU A 752 -39.74 -9.24 4.14
CA LEU A 752 -41.18 -9.03 4.01
C LEU A 752 -41.95 -9.81 5.08
N SER A 753 -43.04 -9.26 5.58
CA SER A 753 -43.94 -10.00 6.48
C SER A 753 -44.73 -11.05 5.71
N THR A 754 -44.91 -12.26 6.27
CA THR A 754 -45.75 -13.33 5.68
C THR A 754 -47.20 -13.25 6.14
N GLY A 755 -47.52 -12.37 7.09
CA GLY A 755 -48.87 -12.18 7.65
C GLY A 755 -49.02 -10.83 8.34
N ALA A 756 -50.19 -10.55 8.91
CA ALA A 756 -50.40 -9.32 9.67
C ALA A 756 -49.70 -9.42 11.03
N LEU A 757 -48.90 -8.41 11.38
CA LEU A 757 -48.20 -8.33 12.67
C LEU A 757 -48.72 -7.14 13.47
N GLN A 758 -49.02 -7.37 14.74
CA GLN A 758 -49.40 -6.30 15.67
C GLN A 758 -48.18 -5.49 16.10
N GLN A 759 -48.39 -4.25 16.53
CA GLN A 759 -47.34 -3.49 17.23
C GLN A 759 -46.82 -4.28 18.43
N GLY A 760 -45.51 -4.27 18.64
CA GLY A 760 -44.87 -5.00 19.72
C GLY A 760 -44.53 -6.46 19.38
N THR A 761 -44.72 -6.91 18.14
CA THR A 761 -44.35 -8.27 17.74
C THR A 761 -42.83 -8.39 17.58
N VAL A 762 -42.21 -9.36 18.26
CA VAL A 762 -40.79 -9.67 18.09
C VAL A 762 -40.58 -10.44 16.79
N VAL A 763 -39.88 -9.82 15.83
CA VAL A 763 -39.62 -10.38 14.50
C VAL A 763 -38.27 -11.08 14.41
N VAL A 764 -37.25 -10.56 15.09
CA VAL A 764 -35.92 -11.16 15.18
C VAL A 764 -35.39 -11.05 16.61
N ARG A 765 -34.76 -12.12 17.10
CA ARG A 765 -34.01 -12.11 18.37
C ARG A 765 -32.69 -12.84 18.19
N GLU A 766 -31.57 -12.13 18.27
CA GLU A 766 -30.25 -12.70 17.97
C GLU A 766 -29.15 -12.15 18.89
N ARG A 767 -28.23 -13.02 19.33
CA ARG A 767 -27.02 -12.57 20.02
C ARG A 767 -26.00 -12.01 19.03
N PRO A 768 -25.37 -10.85 19.31
CA PRO A 768 -24.34 -10.30 18.45
C PRO A 768 -23.19 -11.27 18.17
N PHE A 769 -22.82 -11.38 16.89
CA PHE A 769 -21.59 -12.05 16.50
C PHE A 769 -20.41 -11.22 17.01
N ALA A 770 -20.33 -9.94 16.65
CA ALA A 770 -19.34 -9.02 17.16
C ALA A 770 -20.02 -7.85 17.88
N ARG A 771 -19.30 -7.26 18.82
CA ARG A 771 -19.79 -6.20 19.70
C ARG A 771 -18.62 -5.37 20.16
N LEU A 772 -18.81 -4.08 20.35
CA LEU A 772 -17.80 -3.14 20.82
C LEU A 772 -18.45 -2.12 21.75
N LEU A 773 -18.02 -2.09 23.00
CA LEU A 773 -18.41 -1.08 23.97
C LEU A 773 -17.60 0.19 23.72
N ILE A 774 -18.29 1.30 23.42
CA ILE A 774 -17.68 2.58 23.05
C ILE A 774 -17.83 3.63 24.17
N ALA A 775 -18.88 3.53 25.00
CA ALA A 775 -19.08 4.32 26.22
C ALA A 775 -19.44 3.40 27.41
N ASP A 776 -19.68 3.95 28.60
CA ASP A 776 -20.18 3.21 29.77
C ASP A 776 -19.25 2.09 30.32
N ARG A 777 -17.94 2.14 30.03
CA ARG A 777 -16.97 1.07 30.35
C ARG A 777 -16.91 0.65 31.82
N HIS A 778 -17.25 1.57 32.72
CA HIS A 778 -17.18 1.34 34.17
C HIS A 778 -18.55 1.02 34.79
N VAL A 779 -19.59 0.88 33.97
CA VAL A 779 -20.94 0.51 34.43
C VAL A 779 -21.58 -0.59 33.58
N ARG A 780 -20.99 -0.92 32.41
CA ARG A 780 -21.40 -2.03 31.54
C ARG A 780 -20.28 -3.04 31.31
N CYS A 781 -20.67 -4.27 31.02
CA CYS A 781 -19.74 -5.32 30.64
C CYS A 781 -19.27 -5.16 29.18
N ASP A 782 -17.97 -5.25 28.93
CA ASP A 782 -17.36 -5.21 27.58
C ASP A 782 -17.72 -6.41 26.69
N TYR A 783 -18.21 -7.50 27.29
CA TYR A 783 -18.71 -8.66 26.56
C TYR A 783 -20.23 -8.64 26.44
N CYS A 784 -21.03 -8.74 27.50
CA CYS A 784 -22.49 -8.83 27.30
C CYS A 784 -23.21 -7.49 27.10
N LEU A 785 -22.53 -6.36 27.30
CA LEU A 785 -23.09 -5.00 27.26
C LEU A 785 -24.16 -4.71 28.33
N ALA A 786 -24.44 -5.67 29.21
CA ALA A 786 -25.38 -5.50 30.32
C ALA A 786 -24.88 -4.43 31.29
N TYR A 787 -25.81 -3.61 31.77
CA TYR A 787 -25.57 -2.66 32.86
C TYR A 787 -25.41 -3.45 34.16
N ALA A 788 -24.20 -3.46 34.71
CA ALA A 788 -23.83 -4.31 35.84
C ALA A 788 -22.80 -3.65 36.77
N PRO A 789 -23.01 -2.40 37.22
CA PRO A 789 -22.00 -1.62 37.96
C PRO A 789 -21.53 -2.29 39.26
N PHE A 790 -22.32 -3.20 39.83
CA PHE A 790 -21.97 -3.90 41.06
C PHE A 790 -21.09 -5.13 40.88
N THR A 791 -20.95 -5.66 39.65
CA THR A 791 -20.30 -6.97 39.41
C THR A 791 -19.19 -6.91 38.38
N LEU A 792 -18.78 -5.72 37.93
CA LEU A 792 -17.72 -5.58 36.95
C LEU A 792 -16.36 -6.00 37.53
N GLU A 793 -15.75 -7.00 36.91
CA GLU A 793 -14.39 -7.46 37.17
C GLU A 793 -13.46 -6.98 36.05
N PRO A 794 -12.35 -6.31 36.38
CA PRO A 794 -11.43 -5.82 35.37
C PRO A 794 -10.62 -6.97 34.73
N CYS A 795 -10.09 -6.71 33.52
CA CYS A 795 -8.99 -7.53 32.99
C CYS A 795 -7.79 -7.49 33.94
N GLN A 796 -7.00 -8.58 33.98
CA GLN A 796 -5.82 -8.67 34.84
C GLN A 796 -4.61 -7.93 34.25
N SER A 797 -4.54 -7.78 32.92
CA SER A 797 -3.38 -7.20 32.24
C SER A 797 -3.61 -5.75 31.80
N CYS A 798 -4.77 -5.45 31.20
CA CYS A 798 -5.09 -4.10 30.74
C CYS A 798 -6.15 -3.42 31.61
N SER A 799 -6.20 -2.09 31.55
CA SER A 799 -7.23 -1.26 32.20
C SER A 799 -8.45 -0.96 31.33
N LEU A 800 -8.49 -1.51 30.10
CA LEU A 800 -9.42 -1.08 29.06
C LEU A 800 -10.82 -1.71 29.12
N VAL A 801 -10.95 -2.89 29.74
CA VAL A 801 -12.18 -3.69 29.70
C VAL A 801 -12.56 -4.26 31.06
N MET A 802 -13.86 -4.38 31.30
CA MET A 802 -14.44 -5.00 32.49
C MET A 802 -15.58 -5.98 32.15
N PHE A 803 -15.76 -7.01 32.98
CA PHE A 803 -16.69 -8.11 32.72
C PHE A 803 -17.64 -8.32 33.89
N CYS A 804 -18.95 -8.52 33.65
CA CYS A 804 -19.91 -8.71 34.74
C CYS A 804 -19.85 -10.11 35.39
N SER A 805 -19.07 -11.04 34.83
CA SER A 805 -18.91 -12.41 35.32
C SER A 805 -17.70 -13.10 34.70
N GLN A 806 -17.20 -14.14 35.37
CA GLN A 806 -16.15 -15.02 34.84
C GLN A 806 -16.50 -15.65 33.49
N TYR A 807 -17.78 -15.95 33.24
CA TYR A 807 -18.24 -16.45 31.94
C TYR A 807 -17.97 -15.43 30.83
N CYS A 808 -18.36 -14.16 31.03
CA CYS A 808 -18.15 -13.10 30.04
C CYS A 808 -16.66 -12.86 29.79
N LYS A 809 -15.84 -12.89 30.84
CA LYS A 809 -14.39 -12.78 30.78
C LYS A 809 -13.78 -13.92 29.95
N ASN A 810 -14.07 -15.17 30.28
CA ASN A 810 -13.54 -16.35 29.57
C ASN A 810 -13.94 -16.35 28.09
N ARG A 811 -15.20 -16.02 27.80
CA ARG A 811 -15.68 -15.92 26.41
C ARG A 811 -14.97 -14.82 25.64
N ALA A 812 -14.82 -13.62 26.21
CA ALA A 812 -14.07 -12.54 25.57
C ALA A 812 -12.63 -12.93 25.26
N HIS A 813 -11.91 -13.54 26.21
CA HIS A 813 -10.55 -14.05 26.00
C HIS A 813 -10.48 -15.09 24.88
N SER A 814 -11.37 -16.08 24.88
CA SER A 814 -11.40 -17.11 23.84
C SER A 814 -11.73 -16.55 22.45
N GLU A 815 -12.56 -15.51 22.37
CA GLU A 815 -13.07 -15.00 21.10
C GLU A 815 -12.16 -13.92 20.51
N TYR A 816 -11.63 -12.99 21.29
CA TYR A 816 -10.85 -11.87 20.75
C TYR A 816 -9.84 -11.25 21.71
N HIS A 817 -10.13 -11.25 23.01
CA HIS A 817 -9.41 -10.39 23.93
C HIS A 817 -7.96 -10.82 24.19
N THR A 818 -7.60 -12.10 24.03
CA THR A 818 -6.19 -12.52 24.18
C THR A 818 -5.25 -11.77 23.24
N VAL A 819 -5.65 -11.59 21.97
CA VAL A 819 -4.87 -10.83 20.97
C VAL A 819 -5.13 -9.33 21.11
N GLU A 820 -6.37 -8.94 21.42
CA GLU A 820 -6.76 -7.53 21.52
C GLU A 820 -6.22 -6.83 22.78
N CYS A 821 -5.83 -7.57 23.82
CA CYS A 821 -5.46 -7.01 25.14
C CYS A 821 -4.31 -6.00 25.05
N SER A 822 -3.26 -6.32 24.30
CA SER A 822 -2.09 -5.47 24.05
C SER A 822 -2.37 -4.38 23.01
N LEU A 823 -3.25 -4.65 22.04
CA LEU A 823 -3.55 -3.73 20.94
C LEU A 823 -4.65 -2.72 21.24
N GLY A 824 -5.43 -2.93 22.31
CA GLY A 824 -6.69 -2.22 22.56
C GLY A 824 -6.56 -0.69 22.62
N THR A 825 -5.44 -0.17 23.14
CA THR A 825 -5.20 1.28 23.18
C THR A 825 -4.97 1.83 21.79
N LEU A 826 -4.08 1.18 21.03
CA LEU A 826 -3.76 1.55 19.66
C LEU A 826 -5.02 1.52 18.76
N LEU A 827 -5.82 0.46 18.89
CA LEU A 827 -7.09 0.32 18.17
C LEU A 827 -8.13 1.37 18.57
N ARG A 828 -8.08 1.93 19.79
CA ARG A 828 -9.00 2.98 20.23
C ARG A 828 -8.53 4.39 19.88
N THR A 829 -7.22 4.64 19.83
CA THR A 829 -6.66 5.98 19.61
C THR A 829 -6.35 6.27 18.15
N GLN A 830 -6.03 5.25 17.35
CA GLN A 830 -5.60 5.43 15.95
C GLN A 830 -6.62 4.95 14.91
N HIS A 831 -7.71 4.31 15.35
CA HIS A 831 -8.71 3.73 14.46
C HIS A 831 -10.14 4.13 14.87
N THR A 832 -11.04 4.15 13.88
CA THR A 832 -12.46 4.40 14.13
C THR A 832 -13.11 3.21 14.84
N ASN A 833 -14.25 3.42 15.51
CA ASN A 833 -14.99 2.33 16.17
C ASN A 833 -15.37 1.20 15.20
N ALA A 834 -15.65 1.51 13.93
CA ALA A 834 -15.95 0.50 12.92
C ALA A 834 -14.71 -0.30 12.50
N GLU A 835 -13.54 0.35 12.41
CA GLU A 835 -12.26 -0.33 12.15
C GLU A 835 -11.83 -1.20 13.33
N PHE A 836 -12.07 -0.73 14.56
CA PHE A 836 -11.83 -1.55 15.75
C PHE A 836 -12.77 -2.77 15.78
N LEU A 837 -14.07 -2.56 15.53
CA LEU A 837 -15.00 -3.68 15.41
C LEU A 837 -14.56 -4.66 14.30
N ALA A 838 -14.03 -4.15 13.19
CA ALA A 838 -13.48 -4.98 12.10
C ALA A 838 -12.26 -5.79 12.52
N ALA A 839 -11.30 -5.18 13.24
CA ALA A 839 -10.16 -5.89 13.81
C ALA A 839 -10.64 -7.03 14.74
N ARG A 840 -11.61 -6.76 15.61
CA ARG A 840 -12.22 -7.77 16.50
C ARG A 840 -12.88 -8.91 15.72
N ILE A 841 -13.57 -8.63 14.61
CA ILE A 841 -14.13 -9.66 13.73
C ILE A 841 -13.01 -10.51 13.11
N THR A 842 -11.93 -9.88 12.64
CA THR A 842 -10.75 -10.58 12.09
C THR A 842 -10.10 -11.49 13.14
N ILE A 843 -9.84 -10.99 14.35
CA ILE A 843 -9.25 -11.79 15.44
C ILE A 843 -10.12 -12.99 15.75
N ARG A 844 -11.43 -12.76 15.90
CA ARG A 844 -12.37 -13.84 16.20
C ARG A 844 -12.41 -14.89 15.11
N LEU A 845 -12.38 -14.46 13.85
CA LEU A 845 -12.32 -15.37 12.72
C LEU A 845 -11.03 -16.20 12.76
N TYR A 846 -9.87 -15.57 12.97
CA TYR A 846 -8.59 -16.28 13.06
C TYR A 846 -8.60 -17.31 14.21
N ASN A 847 -9.10 -16.94 15.39
CA ASN A 847 -9.17 -17.81 16.56
C ASN A 847 -10.06 -19.06 16.35
N MET A 848 -10.97 -19.06 15.36
CA MET A 848 -11.74 -20.27 15.01
C MET A 848 -10.86 -21.34 14.35
N PHE A 849 -9.78 -20.93 13.68
CA PHE A 849 -8.90 -21.82 12.93
C PHE A 849 -7.53 -22.02 13.61
N GLY A 850 -7.02 -20.97 14.27
CA GLY A 850 -5.67 -20.95 14.87
C GLY A 850 -4.53 -20.98 13.84
N ASP A 851 -4.86 -20.93 12.55
CA ASP A 851 -3.95 -21.14 11.43
C ASP A 851 -4.41 -20.33 10.21
N ALA A 852 -3.47 -19.62 9.57
CA ALA A 852 -3.75 -18.70 8.46
C ALA A 852 -4.11 -19.42 7.15
N ASP A 853 -3.57 -20.62 6.90
CA ASP A 853 -3.84 -21.40 5.69
C ASP A 853 -5.21 -22.07 5.76
N LEU A 854 -5.58 -22.61 6.93
CA LEU A 854 -6.94 -23.12 7.18
C LEU A 854 -7.97 -22.00 7.03
N LEU A 855 -7.67 -20.82 7.58
CA LEU A 855 -8.48 -19.62 7.39
C LEU A 855 -8.62 -19.26 5.90
N ALA A 856 -7.51 -19.20 5.17
CA ALA A 856 -7.51 -18.88 3.74
C ALA A 856 -8.32 -19.91 2.95
N GLY A 857 -8.15 -21.20 3.23
CA GLY A 857 -8.91 -22.29 2.65
C GLY A 857 -10.42 -22.16 2.91
N PHE A 858 -10.81 -21.80 4.12
CA PHE A 858 -12.20 -21.55 4.46
C PHE A 858 -12.77 -20.34 3.71
N VAL A 859 -12.14 -19.16 3.80
CA VAL A 859 -12.61 -17.91 3.18
C VAL A 859 -12.74 -18.05 1.66
N ARG A 860 -11.77 -18.68 1.00
CA ARG A 860 -11.80 -18.94 -0.45
C ARG A 860 -12.94 -19.87 -0.88
N ASN A 861 -13.42 -20.70 0.04
CA ASN A 861 -14.51 -21.65 -0.22
C ASN A 861 -15.89 -21.12 0.16
N ILE A 862 -16.00 -20.04 0.96
CA ILE A 862 -17.31 -19.45 1.32
C ILE A 862 -18.14 -19.16 0.05
N PRO A 863 -17.65 -18.46 -0.99
CA PRO A 863 -18.45 -18.18 -2.19
C PRO A 863 -18.86 -19.42 -2.99
N LYS A 864 -18.12 -20.53 -2.85
CA LYS A 864 -18.31 -21.77 -3.62
C LYS A 864 -19.25 -22.76 -2.93
N LYS A 865 -19.07 -22.94 -1.62
CA LYS A 865 -19.79 -23.92 -0.79
C LYS A 865 -21.04 -23.32 -0.13
N THR A 866 -21.01 -22.03 0.10
CA THR A 866 -22.13 -21.25 0.63
C THR A 866 -22.54 -20.29 -0.49
N PRO A 867 -23.34 -20.73 -1.48
CA PRO A 867 -23.91 -19.80 -2.45
C PRO A 867 -24.53 -18.65 -1.65
N ASN A 868 -24.32 -17.39 -2.08
CA ASN A 868 -24.82 -16.16 -1.43
C ASN A 868 -26.05 -16.53 -0.61
N ALA A 869 -25.90 -16.65 0.72
CA ALA A 869 -26.85 -17.36 1.58
C ALA A 869 -28.25 -17.11 1.03
N SER A 870 -28.92 -18.16 0.51
CA SER A 870 -30.03 -18.00 -0.41
C SER A 870 -30.92 -16.87 0.11
N TYR A 871 -31.10 -15.82 -0.69
CA TYR A 871 -31.94 -14.67 -0.31
C TYR A 871 -33.42 -15.07 -0.10
N GLU A 872 -33.71 -16.37 -0.05
CA GLU A 872 -35.01 -17.01 0.01
C GLU A 872 -35.30 -17.59 1.41
N THR A 873 -34.31 -17.70 2.30
CA THR A 873 -34.49 -18.33 3.63
C THR A 873 -34.13 -17.41 4.81
N PRO A 874 -35.11 -16.88 5.56
CA PRO A 874 -34.89 -16.32 6.90
C PRO A 874 -34.74 -17.44 7.94
N GLU A 875 -33.85 -18.40 7.69
CA GLU A 875 -33.64 -19.50 8.64
C GLU A 875 -32.92 -18.98 9.88
N GLY A 876 -33.73 -18.70 10.90
CA GLY A 876 -33.66 -19.42 12.18
C GLY A 876 -32.70 -20.57 12.13
N GLY A 877 -31.45 -20.33 12.56
CA GLY A 877 -30.50 -21.42 12.71
C GLY A 877 -31.16 -22.54 13.50
N ARG A 878 -31.14 -23.76 12.94
CA ARG A 878 -31.38 -24.97 13.74
C ARG A 878 -30.53 -24.84 15.01
N PRO A 879 -31.05 -25.24 16.19
CA PRO A 879 -30.22 -25.37 17.38
C PRO A 879 -28.91 -26.07 17.03
N GLY A 880 -27.76 -25.42 17.26
CA GLY A 880 -26.44 -25.98 16.93
C GLY A 880 -25.69 -25.41 15.71
N SER A 881 -26.04 -24.24 15.15
CA SER A 881 -25.23 -23.64 14.07
C SER A 881 -23.81 -23.28 14.54
N SER A 882 -22.79 -23.72 13.80
CA SER A 882 -21.39 -23.50 14.18
C SER A 882 -20.97 -22.01 14.06
N PRO A 883 -19.92 -21.55 14.77
CA PRO A 883 -19.37 -20.20 14.63
C PRO A 883 -18.99 -19.85 13.18
N GLU A 884 -18.46 -20.81 12.42
CA GLU A 884 -18.04 -20.68 11.03
C GLU A 884 -19.24 -20.43 10.11
N GLN A 885 -20.36 -21.13 10.35
CA GLN A 885 -21.61 -20.88 9.61
C GLN A 885 -22.18 -19.48 9.91
N SER A 886 -22.02 -19.01 11.14
CA SER A 886 -22.45 -17.66 11.53
C SER A 886 -21.57 -16.59 10.89
N TYR A 887 -20.27 -16.83 10.81
CA TYR A 887 -19.36 -15.98 10.07
C TYR A 887 -19.64 -15.99 8.57
N ALA A 888 -19.90 -17.15 7.95
CA ALA A 888 -20.21 -17.22 6.52
C ALA A 888 -21.41 -16.31 6.16
N ARG A 889 -22.45 -16.26 6.99
CA ARG A 889 -23.56 -15.30 6.84
C ARG A 889 -23.10 -13.84 6.94
N LEU A 890 -22.23 -13.54 7.91
CA LEU A 890 -21.64 -12.21 8.10
C LEU A 890 -20.78 -11.80 6.89
N TYR A 891 -20.04 -12.73 6.29
CA TYR A 891 -19.22 -12.52 5.10
C TYR A 891 -20.07 -12.05 3.90
N HIS A 892 -21.34 -12.44 3.81
CA HIS A 892 -22.27 -12.02 2.76
C HIS A 892 -23.05 -10.74 3.07
N LEU A 893 -22.79 -10.07 4.20
CA LEU A 893 -23.38 -8.75 4.48
C LEU A 893 -22.91 -7.71 3.46
N ALA A 894 -23.70 -6.64 3.32
CA ALA A 894 -23.44 -5.63 2.31
C ALA A 894 -22.15 -4.86 2.62
N THR A 895 -21.22 -4.77 1.68
CA THR A 895 -20.02 -3.94 1.84
C THR A 895 -20.22 -2.52 1.27
N ASN A 896 -21.29 -2.32 0.49
CA ASN A 896 -21.48 -1.18 -0.41
C ASN A 896 -20.24 -0.86 -1.25
N ARG A 897 -19.36 -1.84 -1.48
CA ARG A 897 -18.09 -1.69 -2.20
C ARG A 897 -18.31 -1.20 -3.63
N THR A 898 -19.47 -1.50 -4.22
CA THR A 898 -19.86 -1.01 -5.54
C THR A 898 -20.38 0.43 -5.56
N ARG A 899 -20.53 1.07 -4.41
CA ARG A 899 -20.97 2.46 -4.27
C ARG A 899 -19.86 3.36 -3.70
N ARG A 900 -18.84 2.78 -3.05
CA ARG A 900 -17.66 3.48 -2.52
C ARG A 900 -16.75 4.02 -3.62
N LYS A 901 -16.16 5.19 -3.38
CA LYS A 901 -15.12 5.78 -4.25
C LYS A 901 -13.80 5.07 -4.01
N ARG A 902 -12.92 5.03 -5.01
CA ARG A 902 -11.67 4.27 -4.88
C ARG A 902 -10.62 4.88 -3.92
N PRO A 903 -10.55 6.20 -3.64
CA PRO A 903 -9.79 6.70 -2.49
C PRO A 903 -10.23 6.08 -1.17
N GLU A 904 -11.54 5.92 -0.95
CA GLU A 904 -12.09 5.28 0.25
C GLU A 904 -11.69 3.80 0.30
N LEU A 905 -11.76 3.09 -0.84
CA LEU A 905 -11.30 1.70 -0.93
C LEU A 905 -9.78 1.56 -0.71
N LYS A 906 -8.97 2.48 -1.24
CA LYS A 906 -7.51 2.50 -1.02
C LYS A 906 -7.20 2.75 0.46
N GLN A 907 -7.90 3.70 1.09
CA GLN A 907 -7.78 3.96 2.51
C GLN A 907 -8.20 2.75 3.34
N ASP A 908 -9.30 2.07 3.00
CA ASP A 908 -9.71 0.81 3.62
C ASP A 908 -8.59 -0.23 3.51
N GLY A 909 -7.99 -0.37 2.33
CA GLY A 909 -6.86 -1.28 2.10
C GLY A 909 -5.64 -0.94 2.96
N ILE A 910 -5.25 0.34 3.02
CA ILE A 910 -4.13 0.82 3.84
C ILE A 910 -4.38 0.54 5.32
N VAL A 911 -5.57 0.88 5.83
CA VAL A 911 -5.95 0.62 7.23
C VAL A 911 -5.99 -0.88 7.51
N ALA A 912 -6.54 -1.68 6.59
CA ALA A 912 -6.57 -3.13 6.72
C ALA A 912 -5.16 -3.74 6.77
N CYS A 913 -4.24 -3.28 5.91
CA CYS A 913 -2.84 -3.73 5.94
C CYS A 913 -2.13 -3.33 7.25
N ARG A 914 -2.39 -2.13 7.78
CA ARG A 914 -1.86 -1.69 9.09
C ARG A 914 -2.37 -2.58 10.22
N ILE A 915 -3.68 -2.81 10.29
CA ILE A 915 -4.28 -3.70 11.29
C ILE A 915 -3.75 -5.12 11.13
N ALA A 916 -3.68 -5.65 9.91
CA ALA A 916 -3.19 -7.00 9.65
C ALA A 916 -1.74 -7.21 10.09
N ARG A 917 -0.86 -6.19 9.98
CA ARG A 917 0.50 -6.24 10.53
C ARG A 917 0.51 -6.34 12.05
N LEU A 918 -0.27 -5.49 12.72
CA LEU A 918 -0.41 -5.54 14.18
C LEU A 918 -0.89 -6.91 14.66
N LEU A 919 -1.87 -7.49 13.95
CA LEU A 919 -2.38 -8.83 14.25
C LEU A 919 -1.32 -9.90 14.00
N ARG A 920 -0.62 -9.85 12.87
CA ARG A 920 0.45 -10.79 12.53
C ARG A 920 1.53 -10.82 13.62
N ASP A 921 1.98 -9.65 14.05
CA ASP A 921 3.06 -9.52 15.04
C ASP A 921 2.61 -10.05 16.41
N GLN A 922 1.38 -9.76 16.84
CA GLN A 922 0.82 -10.31 18.09
C GLN A 922 0.53 -11.81 18.04
N LEU A 923 0.24 -12.35 16.86
CA LEU A 923 -0.02 -13.77 16.65
C LEU A 923 1.27 -14.59 16.43
N GLY A 924 2.43 -13.95 16.31
CA GLY A 924 3.72 -14.62 16.06
C GLY A 924 3.83 -15.25 14.67
N LEU A 925 3.18 -14.68 13.66
CA LEU A 925 3.12 -15.22 12.30
C LEU A 925 4.30 -14.70 11.46
N ALA A 926 5.16 -15.60 10.96
CA ALA A 926 6.37 -15.23 10.23
C ALA A 926 6.16 -15.03 8.72
N GLU A 927 5.09 -15.56 8.12
CA GLU A 927 4.94 -15.62 6.66
C GLU A 927 4.20 -14.42 6.04
N TYR A 928 4.63 -14.00 4.85
CA TYR A 928 3.98 -12.95 4.06
C TYR A 928 2.56 -13.34 3.60
N THR A 929 2.34 -14.61 3.30
CA THR A 929 1.02 -15.22 2.96
C THR A 929 -0.02 -14.99 4.06
N SER A 930 0.40 -15.07 5.32
CA SER A 930 -0.46 -14.79 6.50
C SER A 930 -0.90 -13.33 6.55
N LEU A 931 -0.04 -12.39 6.13
CA LEU A 931 -0.38 -10.97 6.08
C LEU A 931 -1.43 -10.67 5.00
N GLU A 932 -1.32 -11.30 3.83
CA GLU A 932 -2.25 -11.09 2.72
C GLU A 932 -3.68 -11.50 3.10
N ILE A 933 -3.86 -12.69 3.67
CA ILE A 933 -5.20 -13.18 4.04
C ILE A 933 -5.79 -12.35 5.18
N LEU A 934 -5.00 -11.99 6.20
CA LEU A 934 -5.45 -11.13 7.29
C LEU A 934 -5.89 -9.75 6.78
N ALA A 935 -5.14 -9.16 5.85
CA ALA A 935 -5.50 -7.89 5.23
C ALA A 935 -6.74 -7.99 4.32
N GLU A 936 -6.87 -9.07 3.54
CA GLU A 936 -8.03 -9.35 2.69
C GLU A 936 -9.32 -9.45 3.51
N VAL A 937 -9.32 -10.23 4.59
CA VAL A 937 -10.53 -10.35 5.43
C VAL A 937 -10.78 -9.06 6.21
N THR A 938 -9.73 -8.36 6.66
CA THR A 938 -9.90 -7.12 7.43
C THR A 938 -10.47 -6.00 6.58
N VAL A 939 -10.05 -5.84 5.31
CA VAL A 939 -10.65 -4.82 4.43
C VAL A 939 -12.14 -5.06 4.24
N ARG A 940 -12.53 -6.34 4.11
CA ARG A 940 -13.94 -6.72 4.02
C ARG A 940 -14.67 -6.45 5.32
N HIS A 941 -14.09 -6.76 6.47
CA HIS A 941 -14.69 -6.49 7.79
C HIS A 941 -14.88 -5.00 8.05
N ILE A 942 -13.94 -4.14 7.65
CA ILE A 942 -14.09 -2.67 7.75
C ILE A 942 -15.34 -2.24 6.98
N GLN A 943 -15.50 -2.75 5.75
CA GLN A 943 -16.64 -2.40 4.90
C GLN A 943 -17.96 -2.96 5.44
N VAL A 944 -17.95 -4.18 5.98
CA VAL A 944 -19.12 -4.78 6.63
C VAL A 944 -19.50 -4.02 7.89
N ALA A 945 -18.54 -3.72 8.78
CA ALA A 945 -18.78 -3.00 10.02
C ALA A 945 -19.38 -1.62 9.76
N ARG A 946 -18.80 -0.83 8.85
CA ARG A 946 -19.32 0.50 8.51
C ARG A 946 -20.71 0.49 7.87
N THR A 947 -21.09 -0.61 7.23
CA THR A 947 -22.35 -0.68 6.46
C THR A 947 -23.48 -1.34 7.24
N ASN A 948 -23.17 -2.25 8.16
CA ASN A 948 -24.19 -3.12 8.78
C ASN A 948 -24.11 -3.19 10.31
N ALA A 949 -23.15 -2.52 10.96
CA ALA A 949 -23.13 -2.44 12.42
C ALA A 949 -24.35 -1.66 12.91
N LEU A 950 -24.98 -2.18 13.96
CA LEU A 950 -26.12 -1.59 14.63
C LEU A 950 -25.59 -0.79 15.81
N THR A 951 -25.97 0.47 15.87
CA THR A 951 -25.62 1.38 16.96
C THR A 951 -26.64 1.24 18.07
N LEU A 952 -26.19 0.98 19.31
CA LEU A 952 -27.05 0.87 20.48
C LEU A 952 -27.09 2.17 21.27
N TYR A 953 -28.30 2.61 21.60
CA TYR A 953 -28.60 3.80 22.38
C TYR A 953 -29.25 3.41 23.70
N ARG A 954 -29.12 4.28 24.70
CA ARG A 954 -29.70 4.08 26.03
C ARG A 954 -31.23 4.25 25.95
N ALA A 955 -31.98 3.28 26.44
CA ALA A 955 -33.45 3.37 26.52
C ALA A 955 -33.88 4.46 27.53
N ALA A 956 -35.12 4.92 27.45
CA ALA A 956 -35.64 5.96 28.37
C ALA A 956 -35.61 5.54 29.85
N ASN A 957 -35.73 4.23 30.10
CA ASN A 957 -35.66 3.59 31.42
C ASN A 957 -34.28 3.00 31.73
N ASP A 958 -33.27 3.28 30.91
CA ASP A 958 -31.91 2.77 31.13
C ASP A 958 -31.28 3.46 32.35
N PRO A 959 -30.82 2.71 33.38
CA PRO A 959 -30.22 3.30 34.58
C PRO A 959 -29.00 4.18 34.28
N ALA A 960 -28.26 3.90 33.20
CA ALA A 960 -27.13 4.72 32.77
C ALA A 960 -27.55 6.11 32.24
N ALA A 961 -28.82 6.30 31.89
CA ALA A 961 -29.34 7.58 31.38
C ALA A 961 -29.60 8.63 32.48
N ALA A 962 -29.59 8.24 33.76
CA ALA A 962 -29.84 9.11 34.92
C ALA A 962 -28.56 9.69 35.54
N VAL A 963 -27.36 9.23 35.13
CA VAL A 963 -26.08 9.65 35.72
C VAL A 963 -25.67 11.04 35.20
N PRO A 964 -25.45 12.07 36.05
CA PRO A 964 -25.03 13.38 35.59
C PRO A 964 -23.52 13.45 35.28
N ALA A 965 -23.21 14.15 34.18
CA ALA A 965 -21.92 14.72 33.72
C ALA A 965 -20.97 13.86 32.85
N GLY A 966 -20.79 14.30 31.59
CA GLY A 966 -19.55 14.14 30.81
C GLY A 966 -19.65 13.46 29.43
N LEU A 967 -20.65 12.61 29.18
CA LEU A 967 -20.62 11.66 28.05
C LEU A 967 -21.97 11.51 27.34
N GLY A 968 -22.57 12.62 26.91
CA GLY A 968 -23.71 12.67 25.98
C GLY A 968 -25.02 12.08 26.55
N GLY A 969 -26.11 12.85 26.50
CA GLY A 969 -27.40 12.47 27.06
C GLY A 969 -28.03 11.21 26.43
N ARG A 970 -29.35 11.05 26.57
CA ARG A 970 -30.14 9.91 26.03
C ARG A 970 -29.87 9.58 24.55
N THR A 971 -29.34 10.52 23.78
CA THR A 971 -29.05 10.42 22.35
C THR A 971 -27.64 9.93 22.01
N ALA A 972 -26.75 9.72 22.98
CA ALA A 972 -25.39 9.25 22.69
C ALA A 972 -25.31 7.70 22.61
N PRO A 973 -24.62 7.15 21.60
CA PRO A 973 -24.47 5.71 21.45
C PRO A 973 -23.48 5.15 22.46
N PHE A 974 -23.76 3.97 23.01
CA PHE A 974 -22.88 3.32 23.99
C PHE A 974 -22.19 2.06 23.46
N ALA A 975 -22.70 1.44 22.39
CA ALA A 975 -22.11 0.26 21.79
C ALA A 975 -22.40 0.12 20.28
N LEU A 976 -21.52 -0.59 19.58
CA LEU A 976 -21.74 -1.09 18.23
C LEU A 976 -21.87 -2.61 18.27
N VAL A 977 -22.86 -3.18 17.57
CA VAL A 977 -23.05 -4.63 17.48
C VAL A 977 -23.27 -5.07 16.04
N LEU A 978 -22.75 -6.25 15.70
CA LEU A 978 -22.94 -6.85 14.39
C LEU A 978 -23.55 -8.24 14.58
N THR A 979 -24.71 -8.45 13.99
CA THR A 979 -25.46 -9.71 14.06
C THR A 979 -25.42 -10.40 12.70
N SER A 980 -25.58 -11.72 12.64
CA SER A 980 -25.54 -12.42 11.35
C SER A 980 -26.83 -12.24 10.54
N THR A 981 -27.95 -11.94 11.21
CA THR A 981 -29.27 -11.80 10.58
C THR A 981 -29.95 -10.47 10.90
N GLY A 982 -29.88 -9.98 12.14
CA GLY A 982 -30.42 -8.65 12.47
C GLY A 982 -29.79 -7.50 11.67
N SER A 983 -28.54 -7.65 11.23
CA SER A 983 -27.82 -6.71 10.39
C SER A 983 -28.21 -6.81 8.91
N GLN A 984 -29.28 -7.56 8.59
CA GLN A 984 -29.80 -7.73 7.25
C GLN A 984 -31.00 -6.84 6.89
N PHE A 985 -31.59 -6.16 7.86
CA PHE A 985 -32.67 -5.20 7.62
C PHE A 985 -32.18 -4.05 6.73
N ASN A 986 -33.09 -3.44 5.96
CA ASN A 986 -32.77 -2.23 5.23
C ASN A 986 -33.04 -0.99 6.09
N HIS A 987 -32.34 0.11 5.76
CA HIS A 987 -32.58 1.41 6.36
C HIS A 987 -33.89 2.03 5.84
N ALA A 988 -34.68 2.64 6.72
CA ALA A 988 -35.67 3.67 6.39
C ALA A 988 -35.62 4.81 7.41
N CYS A 989 -35.92 6.04 6.95
CA CYS A 989 -36.04 7.20 7.84
C CYS A 989 -37.28 7.09 8.76
N GLU A 990 -38.30 6.35 8.30
CA GLU A 990 -39.49 6.00 9.08
C GLU A 990 -39.56 4.46 9.22
N PRO A 991 -38.85 3.87 10.20
CA PRO A 991 -38.81 2.43 10.37
C PRO A 991 -40.15 1.90 10.90
N ASN A 992 -40.49 0.66 10.55
CA ASN A 992 -41.61 -0.08 11.15
C ASN A 992 -41.14 -1.14 12.17
N VAL A 993 -39.82 -1.25 12.38
CA VAL A 993 -39.17 -2.14 13.35
C VAL A 993 -38.11 -1.36 14.12
N ASP A 994 -38.18 -1.39 15.44
CA ASP A 994 -37.16 -0.88 16.33
C ASP A 994 -36.27 -2.03 16.82
N TYR A 995 -35.05 -1.72 17.26
CA TYR A 995 -34.18 -2.70 17.89
C TYR A 995 -33.57 -2.18 19.19
N ALA A 996 -33.42 -3.09 20.16
CA ALA A 996 -32.82 -2.79 21.45
C ALA A 996 -32.08 -4.02 22.01
N ILE A 997 -31.18 -3.79 22.96
CA ILE A 997 -30.56 -4.87 23.72
C ILE A 997 -31.51 -5.33 24.83
N ALA A 998 -31.74 -6.64 24.92
CA ALA A 998 -32.43 -7.26 26.04
C ALA A 998 -31.50 -7.47 27.23
N GLU A 999 -32.06 -7.68 28.41
CA GLU A 999 -31.30 -7.95 29.65
C GLU A 999 -30.30 -9.12 29.51
N ASP A 1000 -30.61 -10.10 28.65
CA ASP A 1000 -29.76 -11.26 28.40
C ASP A 1000 -28.69 -11.05 27.31
N GLY A 1001 -28.51 -9.82 26.84
CA GLY A 1001 -27.52 -9.43 25.84
C GLY A 1001 -27.90 -9.79 24.39
N ALA A 1002 -29.11 -10.29 24.15
CA ALA A 1002 -29.63 -10.47 22.80
C ALA A 1002 -30.13 -9.13 22.22
N ILE A 1003 -30.02 -8.96 20.90
CA ILE A 1003 -30.66 -7.85 20.19
C ILE A 1003 -32.05 -8.31 19.78
N VAL A 1004 -33.06 -7.57 20.19
CA VAL A 1004 -34.47 -7.82 19.91
C VAL A 1004 -34.95 -6.79 18.91
N PHE A 1005 -35.52 -7.25 17.80
CA PHE A 1005 -36.16 -6.45 16.77
C PHE A 1005 -37.66 -6.61 16.92
N GLN A 1006 -38.36 -5.50 17.13
CA GLN A 1006 -39.78 -5.48 17.48
C GLN A 1006 -40.52 -4.47 16.60
N THR A 1007 -41.70 -4.84 16.10
CA THR A 1007 -42.53 -3.92 15.31
C THR A 1007 -42.96 -2.71 16.13
N ASN A 1008 -42.72 -1.51 15.63
CA ASN A 1008 -43.09 -0.27 16.34
C ASN A 1008 -44.49 0.25 15.94
N ARG A 1009 -45.06 -0.33 14.88
CA ARG A 1009 -46.45 -0.15 14.42
C ARG A 1009 -47.00 -1.45 13.82
N PRO A 1010 -48.32 -1.56 13.57
CA PRO A 1010 -48.86 -2.68 12.80
C PRO A 1010 -48.20 -2.79 11.41
N VAL A 1011 -47.91 -4.03 10.99
CA VAL A 1011 -47.29 -4.36 9.70
C VAL A 1011 -48.22 -5.28 8.91
N THR A 1012 -48.51 -4.91 7.67
CA THR A 1012 -49.42 -5.64 6.78
C THR A 1012 -48.73 -6.82 6.08
N PRO A 1013 -49.47 -7.84 5.60
CA PRO A 1013 -48.88 -8.93 4.83
C PRO A 1013 -48.13 -8.41 3.59
N ASN A 1014 -46.94 -8.97 3.32
CA ASN A 1014 -45.99 -8.56 2.27
C ASN A 1014 -45.38 -7.16 2.40
N GLU A 1015 -45.65 -6.43 3.49
CA GLU A 1015 -44.96 -5.18 3.77
C GLU A 1015 -43.49 -5.43 4.13
N GLN A 1016 -42.60 -4.57 3.63
CA GLN A 1016 -41.17 -4.64 3.94
C GLN A 1016 -40.90 -4.09 5.35
N MET A 1017 -40.04 -4.80 6.08
CA MET A 1017 -39.55 -4.38 7.39
C MET A 1017 -38.23 -3.62 7.27
N PHE A 1018 -38.14 -2.51 7.98
CA PHE A 1018 -37.01 -1.59 7.99
C PHE A 1018 -36.63 -1.20 9.41
N ILE A 1019 -35.35 -0.93 9.60
CA ILE A 1019 -34.80 -0.31 10.82
C ILE A 1019 -34.13 1.01 10.45
N THR A 1020 -33.70 1.78 11.45
CA THR A 1020 -32.82 2.93 11.22
C THR A 1020 -31.37 2.55 11.53
N TYR A 1021 -30.52 2.58 10.51
CA TYR A 1021 -29.06 2.68 10.69
C TYR A 1021 -28.67 4.13 10.91
N TRP A 1022 -27.85 4.40 11.92
CA TRP A 1022 -27.40 5.73 12.34
C TRP A 1022 -25.95 6.01 11.94
#